data_AF-A0A1Y2ADK3-F1
#
_entry.id   AF-A0A1Y2ADK3-F1
#
_cell.length_a   1.000
_cell.length_b   1.000
_cell.length_c   1.000
_cell.angle_alpha   90.00
_cell.angle_beta   90.00
_cell.angle_gamma   90.00
#
_symmetry.space_group_name_H-M   'P 1'
#
loop_
_entity.id
_entity.type
_entity.pdbx_description
1 polymer ?
#
loop_
_entity_poly.entity_id
_entity_poly.type
_entity_poly.pdbx_seq_one_letter_code
_entity_poly.pdbx_strand_id
1 'polypeptide(L)'
;MIIQYFFSLWIIYNMITLGHSAKDKILNFFSPCSEETLRKGDDYCIDGVFLNVLSNSDVYCSLSFIDSIDIFIKGINYLSDNFISNTNKTFVVELDGSFSRIKDLDDFYFTKENLPSLAFFNCNFDQKICVQQNATLIDYKSNKVYIASDESEENKLLESPYSLSHQDENIIINEKCPTINLGFGKYVDILANIKYLKIPPCTNEDLEYGGDNYCFLGIFLFVLNGHSPYCYINFYDINHFLDKIINNYYSGAVFVVELDRSLSRVKDLEDYYFTKKNLPLAVVISCDFNQELCIQQEAILNDYKSNYVYVSNNEYKKNRFLDSSDYFRKTGYLVNYNYSVNFCLSDTLSIPFGSEGPYLMENNFEDYNDPFNPFDKNIYPLIRSAERIIYKEIPVAYSNIYYVDAESRLASPSYSFGTYFNKTFSCTLDGCTIYKDIPLNSYLNITFDYQNYYYWGYATTFKNDSFGHVIISKKIDDDIYAFTFDVNVNNNNYNTYGKLIEHEDFMKNLSSKDINHSMLFNCKNNICIETKGFIKYKDINKNRIKVNFCEYHTFCNVEVTSTECDKANIAYYNTHTSKFILCVNDEKIKNQYNSLEINEKELYLSLKNYDTMKYSLITSDSGGNIIAYSNEVGVINFKNDENIICEKNRNSETLLSSECIKQNNSTEGFFLENKTYQLVYCDDNECESNYSKNGYFTNTQKFIIKCFAGRCDYFTNNVINCTGHDLEMVSLSNENIAFCYNNTIHALTDKTHYFRVNDFNVKSTFPNKKQGSDTILIKVNKYSVTQYTTNVAGVCYNPLTYEFVNTDNCTYEKYYCSDICNSCTATIDTTKTYLQSNLIFKCSSGISEYTKLKNKLFLILVISIVLFMLF
;
A
#
# COMPACT_ATOMS: atom_id res chain seq x y z
N MET A 1 49.40 -0.48 -23.33
CA MET A 1 48.15 -0.73 -22.57
C MET A 1 46.92 0.02 -23.08
N ILE A 2 47.00 1.22 -23.67
CA ILE A 2 45.77 1.93 -24.14
C ILE A 2 45.25 1.44 -25.51
N ILE A 3 46.10 0.86 -26.36
CA ILE A 3 45.71 0.38 -27.71
C ILE A 3 44.95 -0.97 -27.69
N GLN A 4 44.99 -1.70 -26.57
CA GLN A 4 44.37 -3.03 -26.46
C GLN A 4 42.87 -2.99 -26.08
N TYR A 5 42.35 -1.79 -25.78
CA TYR A 5 40.94 -1.58 -25.38
C TYR A 5 40.01 -1.25 -26.56
N PHE A 6 40.56 -0.77 -27.68
CA PHE A 6 39.77 -0.35 -28.85
C PHE A 6 39.49 -1.48 -29.86
N PHE A 7 40.26 -2.57 -29.86
CA PHE A 7 40.08 -3.66 -30.82
C PHE A 7 38.90 -4.59 -30.47
N SER A 8 38.54 -4.68 -29.19
CA SER A 8 37.45 -5.53 -28.68
C SER A 8 36.05 -5.00 -29.02
N LEU A 9 35.91 -3.68 -29.16
CA LEU A 9 34.63 -2.99 -29.41
C LEU A 9 34.22 -2.97 -30.89
N TRP A 10 35.11 -3.31 -31.81
CA TRP A 10 34.82 -3.32 -33.25
C TRP A 10 34.27 -4.66 -33.76
N ILE A 11 34.55 -5.77 -33.05
CA ILE A 11 34.16 -7.13 -33.45
C ILE A 11 32.72 -7.47 -33.02
N ILE A 12 32.23 -6.89 -31.92
CA ILE A 12 30.88 -7.14 -31.39
C ILE A 12 29.78 -6.48 -32.25
N TYR A 13 30.12 -5.45 -33.04
CA TYR A 13 29.16 -4.68 -33.85
C TYR A 13 28.64 -5.43 -35.10
N ASN A 14 29.23 -6.56 -35.49
CA ASN A 14 29.00 -7.19 -36.81
C ASN A 14 28.38 -8.61 -36.78
N MET A 15 27.73 -9.04 -35.69
CA MET A 15 27.28 -10.44 -35.56
C MET A 15 25.81 -10.74 -35.24
N ILE A 16 24.90 -9.74 -35.20
CA ILE A 16 23.45 -10.02 -35.03
C ILE A 16 22.59 -9.21 -36.01
N THR A 17 22.37 -9.75 -37.20
CA THR A 17 21.22 -9.44 -38.08
C THR A 17 20.80 -10.69 -38.86
N LEU A 18 19.49 -10.80 -39.17
CA LEU A 18 18.78 -11.85 -39.95
C LEU A 18 18.46 -13.17 -39.18
N GLY A 19 17.23 -13.71 -39.21
CA GLY A 19 15.97 -13.22 -39.81
C GLY A 19 14.76 -14.19 -39.71
N HIS A 20 13.62 -13.80 -40.32
CA HIS A 20 12.34 -14.52 -40.56
C HIS A 20 11.43 -14.83 -39.33
N SER A 21 10.10 -14.55 -39.24
CA SER A 21 8.90 -14.55 -40.15
C SER A 21 8.23 -15.94 -40.30
N ALA A 22 6.90 -16.16 -40.27
CA ALA A 22 5.73 -15.26 -40.43
C ALA A 22 4.37 -15.92 -39.98
N LYS A 23 3.24 -15.17 -40.15
CA LYS A 23 1.80 -15.60 -40.27
C LYS A 23 1.00 -15.89 -38.98
N ASP A 24 -0.33 -15.71 -38.90
CA ASP A 24 -1.37 -15.33 -39.91
C ASP A 24 -2.55 -14.48 -39.33
N LYS A 25 -3.59 -14.17 -40.13
CA LYS A 25 -4.68 -13.15 -39.93
C LYS A 25 -5.99 -13.63 -39.25
N ILE A 26 -6.93 -12.66 -39.09
CA ILE A 26 -8.44 -12.69 -38.98
C ILE A 26 -8.95 -12.30 -37.55
N LEU A 27 -10.04 -11.53 -37.30
CA LEU A 27 -11.21 -11.05 -38.10
C LEU A 27 -11.42 -9.49 -38.07
N ASN A 28 -12.57 -8.96 -37.64
CA ASN A 28 -13.01 -7.53 -37.57
C ASN A 28 -14.17 -7.31 -36.56
N PHE A 29 -14.46 -6.02 -36.27
CA PHE A 29 -15.70 -5.40 -35.73
C PHE A 29 -16.06 -5.58 -34.24
N PHE A 30 -16.12 -4.45 -33.51
CA PHE A 30 -17.37 -3.73 -33.19
C PHE A 30 -17.06 -2.25 -32.89
N SER A 31 -18.03 -1.34 -33.06
CA SER A 31 -17.96 0.07 -32.64
C SER A 31 -19.23 0.46 -31.89
N PRO A 32 -19.17 1.32 -30.85
CA PRO A 32 -20.36 1.82 -30.17
C PRO A 32 -21.17 2.78 -31.06
N CYS A 33 -22.47 2.84 -30.83
CA CYS A 33 -23.44 3.50 -31.72
C CYS A 33 -23.36 5.03 -31.72
N SER A 34 -23.52 5.62 -32.91
CA SER A 34 -23.88 7.03 -33.11
C SER A 34 -25.40 7.19 -33.29
N GLU A 35 -25.91 8.37 -32.95
CA GLU A 35 -27.31 8.69 -32.61
C GLU A 35 -28.39 8.56 -33.72
N GLU A 36 -28.09 7.98 -34.88
CA GLU A 36 -28.91 8.17 -36.10
C GLU A 36 -29.23 6.87 -36.89
N THR A 37 -29.74 5.83 -36.22
CA THR A 37 -30.43 4.71 -36.93
C THR A 37 -31.52 3.99 -36.10
N LEU A 38 -32.69 4.62 -35.92
CA LEU A 38 -33.88 3.97 -35.35
C LEU A 38 -35.00 3.82 -36.38
N ARG A 39 -35.13 2.61 -36.96
CA ARG A 39 -36.39 1.92 -37.33
C ARG A 39 -36.17 0.66 -38.19
N LYS A 40 -35.93 -0.48 -37.53
CA LYS A 40 -36.43 -1.84 -37.87
C LYS A 40 -35.77 -2.89 -36.96
N GLY A 41 -36.56 -3.55 -36.11
CA GLY A 41 -36.10 -4.49 -35.09
C GLY A 41 -36.61 -4.06 -33.71
N ASP A 42 -37.03 -5.03 -32.89
CA ASP A 42 -37.69 -4.80 -31.59
C ASP A 42 -36.67 -4.65 -30.44
N ASP A 43 -35.70 -3.76 -30.62
CA ASP A 43 -34.70 -3.37 -29.61
C ASP A 43 -35.00 -1.96 -29.10
N TYR A 44 -34.87 -1.75 -27.78
CA TYR A 44 -35.08 -0.44 -27.14
C TYR A 44 -33.82 0.02 -26.41
N CYS A 45 -33.52 1.31 -26.52
CA CYS A 45 -32.48 1.99 -25.75
C CYS A 45 -33.12 3.18 -25.02
N ILE A 46 -33.01 3.21 -23.70
CA ILE A 46 -33.52 4.28 -22.83
C ILE A 46 -32.41 4.61 -21.83
N ASP A 47 -31.98 5.87 -21.77
CA ASP A 47 -30.94 6.38 -20.86
C ASP A 47 -29.68 5.49 -20.74
N GLY A 48 -29.22 4.95 -21.88
CA GLY A 48 -28.01 4.12 -21.98
C GLY A 48 -28.22 2.62 -21.71
N VAL A 49 -29.42 2.20 -21.31
CA VAL A 49 -29.74 0.79 -21.04
C VAL A 49 -30.26 0.11 -22.31
N PHE A 50 -29.66 -1.03 -22.66
CA PHE A 50 -30.02 -1.83 -23.83
C PHE A 50 -30.98 -2.96 -23.42
N LEU A 51 -32.14 -3.07 -24.07
CA LEU A 51 -33.13 -4.14 -23.83
C LEU A 51 -33.32 -4.99 -25.07
N ASN A 52 -33.15 -6.31 -24.93
CA ASN A 52 -33.20 -7.28 -26.01
C ASN A 52 -34.29 -8.34 -25.71
N VAL A 53 -35.31 -8.45 -26.57
CA VAL A 53 -36.52 -9.24 -26.29
C VAL A 53 -36.54 -10.55 -27.09
N LEU A 54 -36.05 -11.63 -26.49
CA LEU A 54 -36.00 -12.96 -27.12
C LEU A 54 -37.28 -13.78 -26.89
N SER A 55 -38.34 -13.41 -27.64
CA SER A 55 -39.59 -14.16 -27.87
C SER A 55 -40.63 -14.22 -26.71
N ASN A 56 -41.86 -14.61 -27.07
CA ASN A 56 -43.09 -14.34 -26.31
C ASN A 56 -43.33 -15.18 -25.03
N SER A 57 -42.39 -16.00 -24.55
CA SER A 57 -42.60 -16.81 -23.34
C SER A 57 -41.84 -16.29 -22.11
N ASP A 58 -40.60 -15.80 -22.24
CA ASP A 58 -39.71 -15.56 -21.10
C ASP A 58 -38.95 -14.24 -21.25
N VAL A 59 -38.90 -13.43 -20.19
CA VAL A 59 -38.21 -12.13 -20.18
C VAL A 59 -36.91 -12.29 -19.40
N TYR A 60 -35.78 -12.20 -20.11
CA TYR A 60 -34.45 -12.11 -19.51
C TYR A 60 -34.00 -10.65 -19.52
N CYS A 61 -33.67 -10.12 -18.35
CA CYS A 61 -33.08 -8.79 -18.20
C CYS A 61 -31.65 -8.93 -17.65
N SER A 62 -30.64 -8.78 -18.50
CA SER A 62 -29.26 -8.57 -18.04
C SER A 62 -29.02 -7.08 -17.80
N LEU A 63 -28.87 -6.67 -16.55
CA LEU A 63 -28.49 -5.31 -16.18
C LEU A 63 -26.98 -5.26 -15.94
N SER A 64 -26.27 -4.43 -16.71
CA SER A 64 -24.85 -4.16 -16.50
C SER A 64 -24.63 -2.66 -16.28
N PHE A 65 -23.82 -2.34 -15.26
CA PHE A 65 -23.44 -0.99 -14.80
C PHE A 65 -24.60 -0.05 -14.40
N ILE A 66 -24.83 0.07 -13.09
CA ILE A 66 -25.58 1.17 -12.48
C ILE A 66 -24.84 1.65 -11.22
N ASP A 67 -24.27 2.87 -11.27
CA ASP A 67 -23.51 3.47 -10.15
C ASP A 67 -24.40 4.09 -9.04
N SER A 68 -25.72 3.88 -9.05
CA SER A 68 -26.59 4.27 -7.93
C SER A 68 -27.81 3.38 -7.72
N ILE A 69 -28.03 3.00 -6.46
CA ILE A 69 -29.20 2.25 -5.98
C ILE A 69 -30.53 2.94 -6.35
N ASP A 70 -30.53 4.27 -6.43
CA ASP A 70 -31.70 5.08 -6.75
C ASP A 70 -32.22 4.87 -8.19
N ILE A 71 -31.33 4.56 -9.14
CA ILE A 71 -31.70 4.25 -10.53
C ILE A 71 -32.21 2.80 -10.63
N PHE A 72 -31.59 1.87 -9.90
CA PHE A 72 -32.03 0.47 -9.81
C PHE A 72 -33.45 0.36 -9.23
N ILE A 73 -33.75 1.08 -8.14
CA ILE A 73 -35.09 1.14 -7.53
C ILE A 73 -36.11 1.76 -8.49
N LYS A 74 -35.76 2.82 -9.22
CA LYS A 74 -36.64 3.41 -10.26
C LYS A 74 -36.92 2.44 -11.41
N GLY A 75 -35.92 1.67 -11.85
CA GLY A 75 -36.09 0.63 -12.86
C GLY A 75 -37.05 -0.48 -12.43
N ILE A 76 -36.91 -0.99 -11.19
CA ILE A 76 -37.81 -2.01 -10.63
C ILE A 76 -39.24 -1.46 -10.48
N ASN A 77 -39.42 -0.24 -9.95
CA ASN A 77 -40.75 0.35 -9.82
C ASN A 77 -41.40 0.60 -11.19
N TYR A 78 -40.65 1.04 -12.20
CA TYR A 78 -41.15 1.20 -13.57
C TYR A 78 -41.60 -0.13 -14.20
N LEU A 79 -40.86 -1.22 -13.98
CA LEU A 79 -41.24 -2.57 -14.43
C LEU A 79 -42.48 -3.09 -13.68
N SER A 80 -42.55 -2.85 -12.37
CA SER A 80 -43.71 -3.17 -11.52
C SER A 80 -44.98 -2.49 -12.06
N ASP A 81 -44.95 -1.17 -12.21
CA ASP A 81 -46.15 -0.37 -12.50
C ASP A 81 -46.68 -0.55 -13.93
N ASN A 82 -45.84 -0.97 -14.88
CA ASN A 82 -46.21 -1.08 -16.30
C ASN A 82 -46.39 -2.52 -16.82
N PHE A 83 -45.79 -3.53 -16.17
CA PHE A 83 -45.90 -4.93 -16.62
C PHE A 83 -46.60 -5.87 -15.62
N ILE A 84 -46.74 -5.50 -14.35
CA ILE A 84 -47.41 -6.35 -13.34
C ILE A 84 -48.90 -6.00 -13.24
N SER A 85 -49.64 -6.31 -14.30
CA SER A 85 -51.06 -6.66 -14.16
C SER A 85 -51.41 -7.91 -14.98
N ASN A 86 -51.81 -8.97 -14.26
CA ASN A 86 -52.37 -10.23 -14.78
C ASN A 86 -51.45 -11.25 -15.49
N THR A 87 -50.21 -11.48 -15.04
CA THR A 87 -49.57 -12.81 -15.24
C THR A 87 -48.83 -13.33 -14.01
N ASN A 88 -49.03 -14.60 -13.67
CA ASN A 88 -48.17 -15.32 -12.72
C ASN A 88 -46.87 -15.72 -13.46
N LYS A 89 -45.79 -14.98 -13.25
CA LYS A 89 -44.44 -15.35 -13.70
C LYS A 89 -43.42 -15.12 -12.59
N THR A 90 -42.43 -16.00 -12.53
CA THR A 90 -41.29 -15.92 -11.61
C THR A 90 -40.19 -15.10 -12.28
N PHE A 91 -39.56 -14.19 -11.53
CA PHE A 91 -38.41 -13.42 -11.98
C PHE A 91 -37.14 -13.91 -11.28
N VAL A 92 -36.04 -13.94 -12.01
CA VAL A 92 -34.69 -14.17 -11.46
C VAL A 92 -33.90 -12.89 -11.68
N VAL A 93 -33.28 -12.37 -10.62
CA VAL A 93 -32.38 -11.22 -10.68
C VAL A 93 -30.98 -11.69 -10.35
N GLU A 94 -30.09 -11.55 -11.31
CA GLU A 94 -28.65 -11.84 -11.17
C GLU A 94 -27.95 -10.57 -10.67
N LEU A 95 -27.08 -10.71 -9.68
CA LEU A 95 -26.24 -9.63 -9.16
C LEU A 95 -24.79 -10.09 -9.23
N ASP A 96 -24.01 -9.46 -10.12
CA ASP A 96 -22.56 -9.64 -10.17
C ASP A 96 -21.89 -8.90 -8.99
N GLY A 97 -20.73 -9.39 -8.57
CA GLY A 97 -20.31 -9.33 -7.18
C GLY A 97 -19.72 -8.00 -6.65
N SER A 98 -19.46 -8.03 -5.33
CA SER A 98 -18.61 -7.12 -4.54
C SER A 98 -19.23 -5.87 -3.87
N PHE A 99 -20.11 -6.08 -2.87
CA PHE A 99 -20.23 -5.15 -1.73
C PHE A 99 -20.34 -5.88 -0.39
N SER A 100 -19.32 -5.70 0.47
CA SER A 100 -19.29 -6.23 1.84
C SER A 100 -19.54 -5.13 2.87
N ARG A 101 -20.81 -4.97 3.27
CA ARG A 101 -21.29 -4.55 4.61
C ARG A 101 -22.78 -4.20 4.56
N ILE A 102 -23.60 -4.98 5.25
CA ILE A 102 -24.90 -4.52 5.75
C ILE A 102 -24.86 -4.63 7.27
N LYS A 103 -25.39 -3.61 7.94
CA LYS A 103 -25.44 -3.49 9.39
C LYS A 103 -26.87 -3.14 9.78
N ASP A 104 -27.37 -3.87 10.79
CA ASP A 104 -28.70 -3.75 11.41
C ASP A 104 -29.89 -4.08 10.47
N LEU A 105 -30.76 -4.97 10.92
CA LEU A 105 -31.84 -5.60 10.13
C LEU A 105 -33.21 -5.49 10.86
N ASP A 106 -33.39 -4.41 11.62
CA ASP A 106 -34.54 -4.23 12.54
C ASP A 106 -35.72 -3.43 11.94
N ASP A 107 -35.64 -2.93 10.70
CA ASP A 107 -36.66 -2.06 10.09
C ASP A 107 -37.32 -2.64 8.81
N PHE A 108 -37.87 -3.87 8.88
CA PHE A 108 -38.81 -4.36 7.85
C PHE A 108 -40.01 -5.13 8.41
N TYR A 109 -41.21 -4.56 8.24
CA TYR A 109 -42.49 -5.23 8.42
C TYR A 109 -43.04 -5.74 7.08
N PHE A 110 -43.16 -7.06 6.92
CA PHE A 110 -43.94 -7.65 5.84
C PHE A 110 -45.39 -7.89 6.28
N THR A 111 -46.35 -7.41 5.49
CA THR A 111 -47.78 -7.64 5.71
C THR A 111 -48.20 -9.04 5.27
N LYS A 112 -49.28 -9.53 5.90
CA LYS A 112 -49.57 -10.96 6.08
C LYS A 112 -50.13 -11.71 4.85
N GLU A 113 -50.21 -11.07 3.68
CA GLU A 113 -50.91 -11.61 2.51
C GLU A 113 -49.98 -11.55 1.28
N ASN A 114 -49.72 -12.73 0.70
CA ASN A 114 -48.84 -13.04 -0.44
C ASN A 114 -47.33 -13.15 -0.15
N LEU A 115 -46.92 -14.35 0.31
CA LEU A 115 -45.54 -14.85 0.23
C LEU A 115 -45.45 -15.90 -0.90
N PRO A 116 -44.67 -15.66 -1.98
CA PRO A 116 -44.31 -16.71 -2.92
C PRO A 116 -43.14 -17.54 -2.37
N SER A 117 -43.12 -18.84 -2.69
CA SER A 117 -42.06 -19.76 -2.28
C SER A 117 -40.73 -19.41 -2.95
N LEU A 118 -39.71 -19.05 -2.17
CA LEU A 118 -38.33 -18.99 -2.65
C LEU A 118 -37.70 -20.39 -2.68
N ALA A 119 -37.03 -20.71 -3.78
CA ALA A 119 -36.15 -21.88 -3.90
C ALA A 119 -34.77 -21.38 -4.36
N PHE A 120 -33.72 -21.83 -3.67
CA PHE A 120 -32.34 -21.50 -4.00
C PHE A 120 -31.69 -22.69 -4.71
N PHE A 121 -31.05 -22.42 -5.84
CA PHE A 121 -30.24 -23.38 -6.59
C PHE A 121 -28.80 -22.88 -6.62
N ASN A 122 -27.83 -23.77 -6.42
CA ASN A 122 -26.44 -23.49 -6.71
C ASN A 122 -26.04 -24.28 -7.97
N CYS A 123 -25.44 -23.60 -8.94
CA CYS A 123 -25.15 -24.14 -10.27
C CYS A 123 -23.66 -23.97 -10.59
N ASN A 124 -22.99 -25.07 -10.95
CA ASN A 124 -21.62 -25.03 -11.44
C ASN A 124 -21.61 -25.06 -12.97
N PHE A 125 -21.18 -23.96 -13.60
CA PHE A 125 -21.30 -23.77 -15.05
C PHE A 125 -20.32 -24.59 -15.89
N ASP A 126 -19.16 -24.97 -15.35
CA ASP A 126 -18.21 -25.86 -16.07
C ASP A 126 -18.69 -27.31 -16.14
N GLN A 127 -19.64 -27.71 -15.28
CA GLN A 127 -20.18 -29.07 -15.23
C GLN A 127 -21.66 -29.18 -15.62
N LYS A 128 -22.38 -28.05 -15.77
CA LYS A 128 -23.82 -27.99 -16.13
C LYS A 128 -24.73 -28.80 -15.20
N ILE A 129 -24.45 -28.76 -13.90
CA ILE A 129 -25.31 -29.34 -12.86
C ILE A 129 -25.74 -28.23 -11.91
N CYS A 130 -27.05 -28.17 -11.65
CA CYS A 130 -27.64 -27.38 -10.58
C CYS A 130 -28.19 -28.34 -9.53
N VAL A 131 -27.87 -28.13 -8.26
CA VAL A 131 -28.39 -28.95 -7.15
C VAL A 131 -29.28 -28.08 -6.28
N GLN A 132 -30.49 -28.56 -6.01
CA GLN A 132 -31.41 -27.95 -5.06
C GLN A 132 -30.94 -28.29 -3.63
N GLN A 133 -30.74 -27.28 -2.78
CA GLN A 133 -30.46 -27.54 -1.37
C GLN A 133 -31.76 -27.73 -0.57
N ASN A 134 -31.71 -28.63 0.42
CA ASN A 134 -32.86 -29.01 1.23
C ASN A 134 -33.43 -27.82 2.03
N ALA A 135 -34.61 -27.35 1.65
CA ALA A 135 -35.37 -26.39 2.42
C ALA A 135 -36.17 -27.09 3.53
N THR A 136 -35.78 -26.87 4.79
CA THR A 136 -36.54 -27.34 5.95
C THR A 136 -37.64 -26.34 6.29
N LEU A 137 -38.91 -26.72 6.14
CA LEU A 137 -40.04 -25.85 6.50
C LEU A 137 -40.44 -26.07 7.97
N ILE A 138 -40.32 -25.02 8.79
CA ILE A 138 -40.74 -25.01 10.20
C ILE A 138 -42.02 -24.19 10.33
N ASP A 139 -43.15 -24.85 10.65
CA ASP A 139 -44.37 -24.16 11.01
C ASP A 139 -44.38 -23.86 12.52
N TYR A 140 -43.95 -22.65 12.88
CA TYR A 140 -43.93 -22.15 14.25
C TYR A 140 -45.31 -22.06 14.91
N LYS A 141 -46.41 -22.24 14.17
CA LYS A 141 -47.78 -22.22 14.70
C LYS A 141 -48.30 -23.61 15.09
N SER A 142 -47.74 -24.67 14.51
CA SER A 142 -48.04 -26.08 14.87
C SER A 142 -46.87 -26.81 15.54
N ASN A 143 -45.68 -26.21 15.54
CA ASN A 143 -44.44 -26.73 16.12
C ASN A 143 -43.98 -28.04 15.45
N LYS A 144 -44.13 -28.13 14.12
CA LYS A 144 -43.77 -29.28 13.28
C LYS A 144 -42.77 -28.92 12.19
N VAL A 145 -42.02 -29.94 11.75
CA VAL A 145 -41.02 -29.86 10.69
C VAL A 145 -41.42 -30.78 9.54
N TYR A 146 -41.42 -30.24 8.33
CA TYR A 146 -41.70 -30.99 7.10
C TYR A 146 -40.43 -31.11 6.25
N ILE A 147 -40.18 -32.31 5.74
CA ILE A 147 -39.03 -32.65 4.89
C ILE A 147 -39.57 -33.29 3.61
N ALA A 148 -39.12 -32.81 2.46
CA ALA A 148 -39.37 -33.49 1.19
C ALA A 148 -38.33 -34.60 1.01
N SER A 149 -38.78 -35.85 0.79
CA SER A 149 -37.92 -36.97 0.42
C SER A 149 -38.03 -37.24 -1.07
N ASP A 150 -36.89 -37.23 -1.77
CA ASP A 150 -36.83 -37.47 -3.21
C ASP A 150 -36.75 -38.97 -3.52
N GLU A 151 -37.90 -39.65 -3.55
CA GLU A 151 -38.02 -40.99 -4.15
C GLU A 151 -39.48 -41.32 -4.57
N SER A 152 -39.70 -41.43 -5.90
CA SER A 152 -40.91 -41.88 -6.62
C SER A 152 -42.08 -40.87 -6.87
N GLU A 153 -42.80 -41.09 -7.99
CA GLU A 153 -43.59 -40.10 -8.77
C GLU A 153 -44.91 -39.54 -8.16
N GLU A 154 -45.10 -39.51 -6.83
CA GLU A 154 -46.21 -38.77 -6.21
C GLU A 154 -45.74 -37.85 -5.07
N ASN A 155 -45.75 -36.54 -5.32
CA ASN A 155 -45.47 -35.51 -4.30
C ASN A 155 -46.46 -35.58 -3.12
N LYS A 156 -46.05 -36.24 -2.03
CA LYS A 156 -46.73 -36.21 -0.73
C LYS A 156 -45.81 -35.63 0.33
N LEU A 157 -46.26 -34.56 0.98
CA LEU A 157 -45.65 -34.06 2.21
C LEU A 157 -45.80 -35.12 3.31
N LEU A 158 -44.69 -35.72 3.72
CA LEU A 158 -44.64 -36.60 4.88
C LEU A 158 -44.35 -35.76 6.13
N GLU A 159 -45.18 -35.94 7.16
CA GLU A 159 -44.99 -35.30 8.45
C GLU A 159 -43.91 -36.07 9.23
N SER A 160 -42.83 -35.39 9.61
CA SER A 160 -41.69 -36.02 10.28
C SER A 160 -42.12 -36.64 11.62
N PRO A 161 -41.70 -37.89 11.95
CA PRO A 161 -42.04 -38.53 13.22
C PRO A 161 -41.24 -37.98 14.41
N TYR A 162 -40.31 -37.05 14.19
CA TYR A 162 -39.41 -36.52 15.22
C TYR A 162 -39.98 -35.29 15.92
N SER A 163 -40.29 -35.44 17.21
CA SER A 163 -40.26 -34.32 18.17
C SER A 163 -38.83 -34.17 18.74
N LEU A 164 -38.47 -32.95 19.13
CA LEU A 164 -37.12 -32.60 19.59
C LEU A 164 -36.68 -33.44 20.82
N SER A 165 -35.79 -34.41 20.59
CA SER A 165 -34.90 -35.01 21.60
C SER A 165 -33.66 -35.62 20.92
N HIS A 166 -32.63 -35.97 21.72
CA HIS A 166 -31.24 -36.18 21.28
C HIS A 166 -30.91 -37.50 20.55
N GLN A 167 -29.74 -37.44 19.89
CA GLN A 167 -28.80 -38.49 19.43
C GLN A 167 -28.90 -39.08 18.00
N ASP A 168 -27.77 -38.92 17.30
CA ASP A 168 -27.04 -39.81 16.39
C ASP A 168 -27.76 -40.53 15.22
N GLU A 169 -27.32 -40.30 13.97
CA GLU A 169 -26.44 -41.24 13.22
C GLU A 169 -26.01 -40.70 11.82
N ASN A 170 -25.08 -41.41 11.15
CA ASN A 170 -24.21 -40.92 10.07
C ASN A 170 -24.75 -41.10 8.63
N ILE A 171 -24.26 -40.26 7.70
CA ILE A 171 -24.27 -40.52 6.23
C ILE A 171 -22.85 -40.30 5.68
N ILE A 172 -22.42 -41.14 4.73
CA ILE A 172 -21.08 -41.15 4.11
C ILE A 172 -21.18 -40.79 2.63
N ILE A 173 -20.27 -39.95 2.13
CA ILE A 173 -20.04 -39.71 0.69
C ILE A 173 -18.60 -40.12 0.34
N ASN A 174 -18.41 -40.71 -0.85
CA ASN A 174 -17.11 -41.10 -1.39
C ASN A 174 -16.43 -39.93 -2.12
N GLU A 175 -15.09 -39.88 -2.15
CA GLU A 175 -14.29 -39.92 -3.40
C GLU A 175 -12.78 -40.09 -3.15
N LYS A 176 -11.95 -40.14 -4.21
CA LYS A 176 -10.63 -40.79 -4.24
C LYS A 176 -9.45 -39.82 -4.41
N CYS A 177 -8.32 -40.14 -3.77
CA CYS A 177 -7.00 -39.58 -4.12
C CYS A 177 -6.41 -40.24 -5.39
N PRO A 178 -5.56 -39.53 -6.16
CA PRO A 178 -4.81 -40.10 -7.29
C PRO A 178 -3.59 -40.92 -6.84
N THR A 179 -3.31 -42.02 -7.52
CA THR A 179 -2.13 -42.88 -7.27
C THR A 179 -0.87 -42.40 -7.98
N ILE A 180 0.24 -42.29 -7.23
CA ILE A 180 1.59 -42.21 -7.81
C ILE A 180 2.03 -43.59 -8.32
N ASN A 181 2.79 -43.59 -9.41
CA ASN A 181 2.99 -44.73 -10.29
C ASN A 181 4.32 -45.46 -10.02
N LEU A 182 4.27 -46.63 -9.36
CA LEU A 182 5.39 -47.60 -9.30
C LEU A 182 4.88 -48.98 -9.70
N GLY A 183 5.26 -49.43 -10.89
CA GLY A 183 4.67 -50.62 -11.51
C GLY A 183 5.22 -51.94 -10.97
N PHE A 184 4.38 -52.71 -10.29
CA PHE A 184 4.37 -54.17 -10.35
C PHE A 184 2.93 -54.69 -10.43
N GLY A 185 2.65 -55.53 -11.43
CA GLY A 185 1.28 -55.93 -11.78
C GLY A 185 0.73 -57.11 -10.96
N LYS A 186 -0.60 -57.28 -11.07
CA LYS A 186 -1.45 -58.32 -10.45
C LYS A 186 -1.70 -58.20 -8.94
N TYR A 187 -2.64 -57.32 -8.57
CA TYR A 187 -3.71 -57.60 -7.60
C TYR A 187 -4.81 -56.53 -7.73
N VAL A 188 -5.80 -56.75 -8.60
CA VAL A 188 -6.96 -55.83 -8.79
C VAL A 188 -8.30 -56.47 -8.38
N ASP A 189 -8.40 -57.80 -8.34
CA ASP A 189 -9.65 -58.53 -8.03
C ASP A 189 -9.95 -58.70 -6.51
N ILE A 190 -9.27 -57.97 -5.62
CA ILE A 190 -9.54 -58.04 -4.16
C ILE A 190 -10.44 -56.90 -3.65
N LEU A 191 -10.48 -55.75 -4.33
CA LEU A 191 -11.15 -54.55 -3.81
C LEU A 191 -12.69 -54.55 -3.96
N ALA A 192 -13.27 -55.54 -4.66
CA ALA A 192 -14.74 -55.71 -4.72
C ALA A 192 -15.35 -56.39 -3.47
N ASN A 193 -14.53 -56.96 -2.58
CA ASN A 193 -15.00 -57.74 -1.43
C ASN A 193 -14.62 -57.17 -0.05
N ILE A 194 -14.06 -55.96 0.03
CA ILE A 194 -13.83 -55.27 1.31
C ILE A 194 -15.12 -54.55 1.77
N LYS A 195 -16.20 -55.31 1.96
CA LYS A 195 -17.20 -54.97 2.98
C LYS A 195 -16.74 -55.61 4.29
N TYR A 196 -16.78 -54.85 5.38
CA TYR A 196 -16.33 -55.25 6.72
C TYR A 196 -14.81 -55.36 6.93
N LEU A 197 -14.05 -54.31 6.61
CA LEU A 197 -12.92 -53.94 7.46
C LEU A 197 -13.45 -53.01 8.57
N LYS A 198 -13.77 -53.60 9.74
CA LYS A 198 -13.88 -52.82 10.97
C LYS A 198 -12.49 -52.20 11.20
N ILE A 199 -12.35 -50.90 11.01
CA ILE A 199 -11.18 -50.17 11.51
C ILE A 199 -11.18 -50.40 13.02
N PRO A 200 -10.17 -51.07 13.61
CA PRO A 200 -10.16 -51.31 15.04
C PRO A 200 -10.06 -49.96 15.77
N PRO A 201 -10.76 -49.78 16.92
CA PRO A 201 -10.56 -48.60 17.73
C PRO A 201 -9.09 -48.55 18.18
N CYS A 202 -8.45 -47.40 18.00
CA CYS A 202 -7.02 -47.25 18.30
C CYS A 202 -6.73 -47.56 19.78
N THR A 203 -5.85 -48.52 20.02
CA THR A 203 -5.40 -48.93 21.35
C THR A 203 -4.21 -48.10 21.80
N ASN A 204 -4.26 -47.53 23.01
CA ASN A 204 -3.25 -46.61 23.55
C ASN A 204 -1.82 -47.18 23.70
N GLU A 205 -1.61 -48.48 23.45
CA GLU A 205 -0.33 -49.17 23.61
C GLU A 205 0.63 -48.92 22.44
N ASP A 206 0.13 -48.59 21.24
CA ASP A 206 0.96 -48.41 20.04
C ASP A 206 1.80 -47.11 20.06
N LEU A 207 1.50 -46.17 20.95
CA LEU A 207 2.21 -44.88 21.11
C LEU A 207 3.62 -44.99 21.71
N GLU A 208 4.06 -46.18 22.12
CA GLU A 208 5.45 -46.40 22.55
C GLU A 208 6.39 -46.73 21.38
N TYR A 209 5.83 -47.10 20.22
CA TYR A 209 6.55 -47.23 18.96
C TYR A 209 6.31 -45.97 18.13
N GLY A 210 7.06 -44.91 18.44
CA GLY A 210 6.90 -43.58 17.82
C GLY A 210 6.72 -43.69 16.30
N GLY A 211 5.54 -43.28 15.82
CA GLY A 211 5.20 -43.28 14.41
C GLY A 211 5.92 -42.15 13.70
N ASP A 212 6.62 -42.48 12.62
CA ASP A 212 7.65 -41.60 12.07
C ASP A 212 7.13 -40.65 10.94
N ASN A 213 5.90 -40.81 10.45
CA ASN A 213 5.29 -39.90 9.45
C ASN A 213 3.80 -39.61 9.69
N TYR A 214 3.32 -38.48 9.14
CA TYR A 214 1.94 -38.02 9.27
C TYR A 214 1.34 -37.59 7.92
N CYS A 215 0.04 -37.86 7.71
CA CYS A 215 -0.68 -37.51 6.48
C CYS A 215 -2.11 -37.05 6.81
N PHE A 216 -2.67 -36.11 6.07
CA PHE A 216 -4.08 -35.71 6.22
C PHE A 216 -4.96 -36.33 5.12
N LEU A 217 -6.14 -36.82 5.50
CA LEU A 217 -7.25 -37.11 4.57
C LEU A 217 -8.48 -36.33 5.05
N GLY A 218 -8.74 -35.17 4.44
CA GLY A 218 -9.72 -34.22 4.94
C GLY A 218 -9.39 -33.79 6.37
N ILE A 219 -10.32 -34.01 7.30
CA ILE A 219 -10.17 -33.65 8.72
C ILE A 219 -9.36 -34.66 9.56
N PHE A 220 -8.90 -35.78 8.98
CA PHE A 220 -8.26 -36.86 9.73
C PHE A 220 -6.75 -36.82 9.59
N LEU A 221 -6.04 -36.82 10.72
CA LEU A 221 -4.59 -37.01 10.79
C LEU A 221 -4.27 -38.51 10.91
N PHE A 222 -3.56 -39.04 9.92
CA PHE A 222 -3.05 -40.40 9.90
C PHE A 222 -1.60 -40.42 10.35
N VAL A 223 -1.24 -41.46 11.11
CA VAL A 223 0.15 -41.75 11.45
C VAL A 223 0.59 -42.96 10.65
N LEU A 224 1.58 -42.75 9.79
CA LEU A 224 2.18 -43.78 8.97
C LEU A 224 3.31 -44.42 9.78
N ASN A 225 3.08 -45.66 10.22
CA ASN A 225 4.07 -46.41 10.99
C ASN A 225 4.31 -47.78 10.32
N GLY A 226 5.17 -47.78 9.30
CA GLY A 226 5.82 -48.94 8.65
C GLY A 226 4.92 -49.98 7.94
N HIS A 227 3.81 -50.39 8.55
CA HIS A 227 3.01 -51.54 8.15
C HIS A 227 1.49 -51.29 8.18
N SER A 228 0.99 -50.23 8.83
CA SER A 228 -0.41 -49.76 8.73
C SER A 228 -0.53 -48.25 9.02
N PRO A 229 -1.42 -47.51 8.32
CA PRO A 229 -1.81 -46.17 8.73
C PRO A 229 -2.78 -46.22 9.92
N TYR A 230 -2.47 -45.54 11.01
CA TYR A 230 -3.35 -45.37 12.17
C TYR A 230 -4.14 -44.06 12.04
N CYS A 231 -5.44 -44.08 12.36
CA CYS A 231 -6.31 -42.90 12.24
C CYS A 231 -6.51 -42.22 13.60
N TYR A 232 -6.16 -40.93 13.72
CA TYR A 232 -6.48 -40.15 14.92
C TYR A 232 -7.89 -39.57 14.85
N ILE A 233 -8.62 -39.65 15.97
CA ILE A 233 -10.06 -39.37 16.08
C ILE A 233 -10.30 -38.06 16.86
N ASN A 234 -11.29 -37.29 16.41
CA ASN A 234 -11.88 -36.10 17.06
C ASN A 234 -10.89 -35.05 17.59
N PHE A 235 -10.60 -34.08 16.73
CA PHE A 235 -10.30 -32.73 17.18
C PHE A 235 -11.54 -32.17 17.90
N TYR A 236 -11.46 -32.03 19.23
CA TYR A 236 -12.59 -31.60 20.08
C TYR A 236 -13.07 -30.15 19.83
N ASP A 237 -12.42 -29.44 18.90
CA ASP A 237 -12.67 -28.04 18.59
C ASP A 237 -12.51 -27.73 17.09
N ILE A 238 -12.77 -28.73 16.23
CA ILE A 238 -12.50 -28.59 14.79
C ILE A 238 -13.34 -27.49 14.14
N ASN A 239 -14.53 -27.20 14.66
CA ASN A 239 -15.38 -26.15 14.12
C ASN A 239 -14.86 -24.77 14.50
N HIS A 240 -14.36 -24.54 15.72
CA HIS A 240 -13.70 -23.28 16.08
C HIS A 240 -12.37 -23.11 15.31
N PHE A 241 -11.63 -24.21 15.10
CA PHE A 241 -10.42 -24.23 14.28
C PHE A 241 -10.72 -23.88 12.81
N LEU A 242 -11.72 -24.54 12.20
CA LEU A 242 -12.19 -24.26 10.85
C LEU A 242 -12.79 -22.85 10.75
N ASP A 243 -13.56 -22.36 11.72
CA ASP A 243 -14.07 -20.98 11.72
C ASP A 243 -12.91 -19.97 11.79
N LYS A 244 -11.88 -20.21 12.60
CA LYS A 244 -10.70 -19.34 12.68
C LYS A 244 -9.85 -19.38 11.40
N ILE A 245 -9.94 -20.45 10.61
CA ILE A 245 -9.24 -20.63 9.33
C ILE A 245 -10.04 -20.07 8.15
N ILE A 246 -11.31 -20.44 8.03
CA ILE A 246 -12.22 -20.04 6.94
C ILE A 246 -12.49 -18.53 6.98
N ASN A 247 -12.61 -17.94 8.17
CA ASN A 247 -12.79 -16.49 8.29
C ASN A 247 -11.49 -15.68 8.14
N ASN A 248 -10.32 -16.32 8.24
CA ASN A 248 -9.02 -15.68 8.00
C ASN A 248 -8.39 -16.26 6.72
N TYR A 249 -8.74 -15.67 5.57
CA TYR A 249 -8.26 -15.98 4.21
C TYR A 249 -6.73 -15.76 4.00
N TYR A 250 -5.88 -16.14 4.96
CA TYR A 250 -4.44 -16.13 4.83
C TYR A 250 -3.96 -17.45 4.23
N SER A 251 -3.49 -17.35 2.99
CA SER A 251 -2.73 -18.36 2.29
C SER A 251 -1.51 -18.79 3.12
N GLY A 252 -1.37 -20.10 3.37
CA GLY A 252 -0.17 -20.68 3.99
C GLY A 252 -0.17 -20.73 5.52
N ALA A 253 -1.31 -20.98 6.16
CA ALA A 253 -1.35 -21.18 7.61
C ALA A 253 -0.49 -22.40 8.03
N VAL A 254 0.22 -22.25 9.15
CA VAL A 254 1.10 -23.28 9.72
C VAL A 254 0.69 -23.59 11.15
N PHE A 255 0.55 -24.87 11.42
CA PHE A 255 0.09 -25.39 12.70
C PHE A 255 1.12 -26.35 13.26
N VAL A 256 1.22 -26.38 14.59
CA VAL A 256 1.95 -27.43 15.29
C VAL A 256 0.94 -28.33 15.98
N VAL A 257 0.90 -29.58 15.57
CA VAL A 257 0.08 -30.61 16.23
C VAL A 257 0.94 -31.26 17.30
N GLU A 258 0.47 -31.16 18.55
CA GLU A 258 1.04 -31.87 19.69
C GLU A 258 0.25 -33.16 19.92
N LEU A 259 0.97 -34.29 19.86
CA LEU A 259 0.41 -35.63 20.02
C LEU A 259 0.62 -36.11 21.45
N ASP A 260 -0.43 -36.04 22.27
CA ASP A 260 -0.45 -36.62 23.63
C ASP A 260 -1.34 -37.88 23.66
N ARG A 261 -1.03 -38.81 24.58
CA ARG A 261 -1.62 -40.17 24.71
C ARG A 261 -3.12 -40.22 25.01
N SER A 262 -3.82 -39.09 24.98
CA SER A 262 -5.26 -39.01 25.29
C SER A 262 -6.04 -37.97 24.48
N LEU A 263 -5.39 -36.90 23.99
CA LEU A 263 -6.02 -35.81 23.23
C LEU A 263 -4.99 -35.18 22.29
N SER A 264 -5.18 -35.32 20.97
CA SER A 264 -4.47 -34.46 20.01
C SER A 264 -5.06 -33.06 20.03
N ARG A 265 -4.21 -32.04 20.09
CA ARG A 265 -4.64 -30.64 20.08
C ARG A 265 -3.92 -29.90 18.97
N VAL A 266 -4.66 -29.39 17.98
CA VAL A 266 -4.15 -28.31 17.12
C VAL A 266 -4.17 -27.03 17.95
N LYS A 267 -3.11 -26.24 17.86
CA LYS A 267 -2.99 -24.98 18.58
C LYS A 267 -2.39 -23.92 17.67
N ASP A 268 -2.74 -22.69 17.96
CA ASP A 268 -2.13 -21.52 17.33
C ASP A 268 -0.66 -21.41 17.75
N LEU A 269 0.18 -20.89 16.84
CA LEU A 269 1.62 -20.80 17.05
C LEU A 269 1.99 -19.81 18.18
N GLU A 270 1.18 -18.78 18.36
CA GLU A 270 1.42 -17.68 19.31
C GLU A 270 1.04 -18.04 20.76
N ASP A 271 0.09 -18.96 20.95
CA ASP A 271 -0.54 -19.22 22.27
C ASP A 271 0.10 -20.35 23.09
N TYR A 272 1.08 -21.11 22.55
CA TYR A 272 1.53 -22.36 23.17
C TYR A 272 2.99 -22.44 23.67
N TYR A 273 3.14 -23.23 24.74
CA TYR A 273 4.38 -23.52 25.44
C TYR A 273 4.69 -25.01 25.30
N PHE A 274 5.52 -25.39 24.33
CA PHE A 274 6.02 -26.76 24.26
C PHE A 274 6.81 -27.08 25.53
N THR A 275 6.73 -28.33 25.99
CA THR A 275 7.68 -28.84 26.97
C THR A 275 8.73 -29.69 26.28
N LYS A 276 9.95 -29.75 26.82
CA LYS A 276 11.01 -30.65 26.37
C LYS A 276 10.58 -32.12 26.19
N LYS A 277 9.54 -32.59 26.90
CA LYS A 277 8.99 -33.95 26.72
C LYS A 277 8.19 -34.09 25.41
N ASN A 278 7.52 -33.01 24.98
CA ASN A 278 6.54 -33.02 23.90
C ASN A 278 7.11 -32.52 22.57
N LEU A 279 8.19 -31.72 22.58
CA LEU A 279 8.90 -31.30 21.36
C LEU A 279 9.24 -32.48 20.39
N PRO A 280 9.70 -33.66 20.84
CA PRO A 280 9.95 -34.79 19.92
C PRO A 280 8.69 -35.37 19.28
N LEU A 281 7.49 -35.07 19.80
CA LEU A 281 6.18 -35.50 19.30
C LEU A 281 5.45 -34.39 18.52
N ALA A 282 6.12 -33.26 18.30
CA ALA A 282 5.55 -32.16 17.53
C ALA A 282 5.61 -32.46 16.04
N VAL A 283 4.51 -32.20 15.35
CA VAL A 283 4.40 -32.26 13.89
C VAL A 283 4.06 -30.85 13.41
N VAL A 284 4.84 -30.33 12.46
CA VAL A 284 4.53 -29.05 11.81
C VAL A 284 3.81 -29.35 10.50
N ILE A 285 2.64 -28.77 10.30
CA ILE A 285 1.85 -28.90 9.06
C ILE A 285 1.62 -27.50 8.50
N SER A 286 1.85 -27.35 7.20
CA SER A 286 1.48 -26.15 6.45
C SER A 286 0.40 -26.51 5.43
N CYS A 287 -0.63 -25.67 5.34
CA CYS A 287 -1.79 -25.88 4.48
C CYS A 287 -1.94 -24.75 3.46
N ASP A 288 -2.09 -25.13 2.20
CA ASP A 288 -2.61 -24.28 1.13
C ASP A 288 -4.09 -24.61 0.89
N PHE A 289 -4.96 -23.76 1.40
CA PHE A 289 -6.41 -23.91 1.24
C PHE A 289 -6.91 -23.63 -0.18
N ASN A 290 -6.14 -22.93 -1.03
CA ASN A 290 -6.50 -22.75 -2.44
C ASN A 290 -6.28 -24.03 -3.27
N GLN A 291 -5.43 -24.94 -2.77
CA GLN A 291 -5.11 -26.22 -3.40
C GLN A 291 -5.64 -27.43 -2.62
N GLU A 292 -6.37 -27.20 -1.52
CA GLU A 292 -6.81 -28.23 -0.56
C GLU A 292 -5.66 -29.13 -0.05
N LEU A 293 -4.43 -28.60 -0.02
CA LEU A 293 -3.20 -29.36 0.21
C LEU A 293 -2.56 -29.00 1.56
N CYS A 294 -2.58 -29.94 2.50
CA CYS A 294 -1.81 -29.87 3.74
C CYS A 294 -0.65 -30.87 3.69
N ILE A 295 0.58 -30.41 3.97
CA ILE A 295 1.77 -31.28 4.04
C ILE A 295 2.59 -31.03 5.31
N GLN A 296 3.19 -32.11 5.82
CA GLN A 296 4.13 -32.08 6.94
C GLN A 296 5.42 -31.34 6.52
N GLN A 297 5.84 -30.38 7.34
CA GLN A 297 7.01 -29.54 7.09
C GLN A 297 8.22 -29.91 7.93
N GLU A 298 9.38 -29.66 7.36
CA GLU A 298 10.65 -29.65 8.08
C GLU A 298 10.80 -28.32 8.81
N ALA A 299 11.04 -28.39 10.11
CA ALA A 299 11.04 -27.23 10.97
C ALA A 299 11.99 -27.36 12.16
N ILE A 300 12.39 -26.23 12.73
CA ILE A 300 13.04 -26.13 14.03
C ILE A 300 12.05 -25.42 14.95
N LEU A 301 11.70 -26.08 16.05
CA LEU A 301 10.86 -25.54 17.12
C LEU A 301 11.73 -25.16 18.32
N ASN A 302 11.32 -24.10 19.02
CA ASN A 302 11.93 -23.69 20.29
C ASN A 302 10.92 -23.79 21.45
N ASP A 303 11.33 -24.32 22.60
CA ASP A 303 10.55 -24.24 23.83
C ASP A 303 10.88 -23.00 24.69
N TYR A 304 10.05 -22.77 25.71
CA TYR A 304 10.21 -21.65 26.65
C TYR A 304 11.46 -21.74 27.56
N LYS A 305 12.23 -22.82 27.46
CA LYS A 305 13.53 -22.99 28.12
C LYS A 305 14.70 -22.93 27.14
N SER A 306 14.46 -22.45 25.92
CA SER A 306 15.44 -22.36 24.84
C SER A 306 16.02 -23.72 24.43
N ASN A 307 15.23 -24.80 24.50
CA ASN A 307 15.58 -26.08 23.87
C ASN A 307 15.06 -26.09 22.44
N TYR A 308 15.94 -26.41 21.49
CA TYR A 308 15.60 -26.50 20.08
C TYR A 308 15.44 -27.95 19.64
N VAL A 309 14.39 -28.24 18.88
CA VAL A 309 14.17 -29.55 18.25
C VAL A 309 13.93 -29.38 16.76
N TYR A 310 14.68 -30.15 15.99
CA TYR A 310 14.38 -30.39 14.59
C TYR A 310 13.22 -31.38 14.45
N VAL A 311 12.19 -30.97 13.73
CA VAL A 311 11.03 -31.75 13.31
C VAL A 311 11.20 -32.16 11.84
N SER A 312 11.22 -33.47 11.56
CA SER A 312 11.38 -34.00 10.21
C SER A 312 10.05 -34.22 9.50
N ASN A 313 10.05 -34.21 8.17
CA ASN A 313 8.95 -34.69 7.31
C ASN A 313 9.18 -36.11 6.74
N ASN A 314 10.22 -36.81 7.20
CA ASN A 314 10.71 -38.03 6.59
C ASN A 314 10.58 -39.19 7.58
N GLU A 315 9.77 -40.19 7.22
CA GLU A 315 9.51 -41.46 7.96
C GLU A 315 10.74 -42.24 8.41
N TYR A 316 11.92 -41.95 7.88
CA TYR A 316 13.17 -42.62 8.27
C TYR A 316 14.06 -41.74 9.17
N LYS A 317 13.66 -40.49 9.47
CA LYS A 317 14.40 -39.52 10.30
C LYS A 317 13.56 -39.07 11.50
N LYS A 318 13.98 -39.47 12.71
CA LYS A 318 13.33 -39.04 13.96
C LYS A 318 13.64 -37.57 14.29
N ASN A 319 12.67 -36.92 14.94
CA ASN A 319 12.85 -35.60 15.53
C ASN A 319 14.07 -35.60 16.49
N ARG A 320 14.99 -34.63 16.32
CA ARG A 320 16.26 -34.57 17.06
C ARG A 320 16.41 -33.24 17.79
N PHE A 321 16.94 -33.28 19.02
CA PHE A 321 17.38 -32.05 19.69
C PHE A 321 18.56 -31.43 18.92
N LEU A 322 18.59 -30.10 18.87
CA LEU A 322 19.69 -29.32 18.32
C LEU A 322 20.39 -28.59 19.46
N ASP A 323 21.71 -28.74 19.55
CA ASP A 323 22.56 -27.92 20.39
C ASP A 323 22.97 -26.66 19.60
N SER A 324 22.76 -25.46 20.16
CA SER A 324 23.31 -24.23 19.59
C SER A 324 24.82 -24.18 19.87
N SER A 325 25.65 -24.10 18.82
CA SER A 325 27.11 -24.03 18.99
C SER A 325 27.63 -22.60 18.87
N ASP A 326 28.63 -22.25 19.68
CA ASP A 326 29.20 -20.88 19.69
C ASP A 326 30.18 -20.62 18.52
N TYR A 327 30.62 -21.65 17.78
CA TYR A 327 31.84 -21.58 16.96
C TYR A 327 31.73 -21.94 15.47
N PHE A 328 30.68 -22.61 15.00
CA PHE A 328 30.57 -23.02 13.60
C PHE A 328 29.32 -22.45 12.93
N ARG A 329 29.51 -21.36 12.16
CA ARG A 329 28.53 -20.91 11.17
C ARG A 329 28.60 -21.86 9.97
N LYS A 330 27.55 -22.66 9.82
CA LYS A 330 27.30 -23.50 8.64
C LYS A 330 25.84 -23.34 8.27
N THR A 331 25.56 -23.26 6.97
CA THR A 331 24.20 -23.23 6.43
C THR A 331 23.33 -24.34 7.07
N GLY A 332 22.15 -23.98 7.60
CA GLY A 332 21.23 -24.92 8.30
C GLY A 332 21.41 -25.03 9.82
N TYR A 333 22.49 -24.49 10.41
CA TYR A 333 22.80 -24.68 11.83
C TYR A 333 22.29 -23.56 12.74
N LEU A 334 22.05 -23.92 14.00
CA LEU A 334 21.83 -22.95 15.09
C LEU A 334 23.17 -22.55 15.72
N VAL A 335 23.39 -21.24 15.84
CA VAL A 335 24.56 -20.65 16.48
C VAL A 335 24.16 -19.66 17.55
N ASN A 336 24.92 -19.58 18.64
CA ASN A 336 24.72 -18.54 19.64
C ASN A 336 25.60 -17.33 19.28
N TYR A 337 24.99 -16.16 19.08
CA TYR A 337 25.69 -14.95 18.66
C TYR A 337 25.06 -13.72 19.32
N ASN A 338 25.87 -12.87 19.96
CA ASN A 338 25.40 -11.69 20.70
C ASN A 338 24.28 -11.98 21.72
N TYR A 339 24.33 -13.13 22.40
CA TYR A 339 23.34 -13.60 23.37
C TYR A 339 21.96 -13.97 22.78
N SER A 340 21.82 -14.04 21.45
CA SER A 340 20.66 -14.65 20.79
C SER A 340 21.06 -15.94 20.07
N VAL A 341 20.14 -16.91 20.03
CA VAL A 341 20.29 -18.04 19.10
C VAL A 341 19.85 -17.57 17.73
N ASN A 342 20.70 -17.77 16.75
CA ASN A 342 20.49 -17.42 15.36
C ASN A 342 20.52 -18.69 14.50
N PHE A 343 19.80 -18.66 13.38
CA PHE A 343 19.82 -19.70 12.36
C PHE A 343 20.63 -19.24 11.15
N CYS A 344 21.57 -20.07 10.70
CA CYS A 344 22.49 -19.74 9.61
C CYS A 344 21.84 -19.96 8.22
N LEU A 345 21.60 -18.87 7.50
CA LEU A 345 21.15 -18.87 6.10
C LEU A 345 22.30 -19.10 5.11
N SER A 346 23.52 -18.85 5.56
CA SER A 346 24.76 -19.21 4.87
C SER A 346 25.88 -19.32 5.91
N ASP A 347 27.10 -19.61 5.45
CA ASP A 347 28.29 -19.62 6.32
C ASP A 347 28.67 -18.21 6.82
N THR A 348 28.17 -17.16 6.17
CA THR A 348 28.43 -15.75 6.52
C THR A 348 27.25 -15.09 7.24
N LEU A 349 26.01 -15.44 6.89
CA LEU A 349 24.78 -14.80 7.36
C LEU A 349 23.95 -15.70 8.28
N SER A 350 23.44 -15.11 9.37
CA SER A 350 22.52 -15.75 10.30
C SER A 350 21.41 -14.79 10.72
N ILE A 351 20.17 -15.26 10.79
CA ILE A 351 19.02 -14.49 11.31
C ILE A 351 18.72 -14.86 12.76
N PRO A 352 18.32 -13.93 13.64
CA PRO A 352 17.83 -14.27 14.97
C PRO A 352 16.62 -15.20 14.90
N PHE A 353 16.58 -16.20 15.78
CA PHE A 353 15.38 -17.00 15.96
C PHE A 353 14.24 -16.10 16.46
N GLY A 354 13.08 -16.13 15.81
CA GLY A 354 12.01 -15.17 16.06
C GLY A 354 12.05 -13.88 15.23
N SER A 355 12.98 -13.77 14.28
CA SER A 355 12.82 -12.82 13.16
C SER A 355 11.56 -13.17 12.35
N GLU A 356 10.93 -12.19 11.71
CA GLU A 356 9.75 -12.39 10.88
C GLU A 356 10.09 -12.33 9.39
N GLY A 357 9.55 -13.26 8.61
CA GLY A 357 9.54 -13.19 7.14
C GLY A 357 10.12 -14.40 6.43
N PRO A 358 9.96 -14.47 5.10
CA PRO A 358 10.56 -15.48 4.24
C PRO A 358 12.01 -15.14 3.89
N TYR A 359 12.92 -16.07 4.09
CA TYR A 359 14.35 -15.94 3.83
C TYR A 359 14.82 -17.00 2.84
N LEU A 360 15.65 -16.59 1.87
CA LEU A 360 16.29 -17.51 0.93
C LEU A 360 17.59 -18.05 1.54
N MET A 361 17.64 -19.35 1.81
CA MET A 361 18.85 -20.01 2.28
C MET A 361 19.76 -20.43 1.12
N GLU A 362 21.08 -20.37 1.32
CA GLU A 362 22.05 -20.88 0.34
C GLU A 362 21.97 -22.41 0.23
N ASN A 363 22.25 -22.95 -0.95
CA ASN A 363 22.33 -24.41 -1.15
C ASN A 363 23.79 -24.91 -1.01
N ASN A 364 24.35 -24.72 0.18
CA ASN A 364 25.73 -25.07 0.53
C ASN A 364 25.78 -26.04 1.72
N PHE A 365 24.94 -27.07 1.70
CA PHE A 365 24.85 -28.06 2.77
C PHE A 365 26.00 -29.09 2.71
N GLU A 366 26.76 -29.22 3.79
CA GLU A 366 27.74 -30.30 3.94
C GLU A 366 27.11 -31.65 4.35
N ASP A 367 26.02 -31.62 5.14
CA ASP A 367 25.31 -32.81 5.60
C ASP A 367 24.15 -33.13 4.65
N TYR A 368 24.22 -34.27 3.97
CA TYR A 368 23.11 -34.82 3.17
C TYR A 368 21.87 -35.17 4.02
N ASN A 369 22.02 -35.22 5.35
CA ASN A 369 20.91 -35.41 6.28
C ASN A 369 20.36 -34.09 6.83
N ASP A 370 20.95 -32.93 6.50
CA ASP A 370 20.44 -31.64 6.95
C ASP A 370 18.96 -31.49 6.56
N PRO A 371 18.11 -31.00 7.47
CA PRO A 371 16.69 -30.74 7.24
C PRO A 371 16.37 -30.08 5.92
N PHE A 372 17.05 -28.98 5.62
CA PHE A 372 16.62 -28.07 4.58
C PHE A 372 17.37 -28.33 3.28
N ASN A 373 18.21 -29.37 3.23
CA ASN A 373 19.01 -29.73 2.08
C ASN A 373 18.11 -30.20 0.91
N PRO A 374 17.98 -29.40 -0.16
CA PRO A 374 17.15 -29.78 -1.29
C PRO A 374 17.88 -30.84 -2.13
N PHE A 375 17.14 -31.83 -2.62
CA PHE A 375 17.71 -32.92 -3.42
C PHE A 375 18.42 -32.45 -4.71
N ASP A 376 18.09 -31.26 -5.23
CA ASP A 376 18.75 -30.63 -6.37
C ASP A 376 19.59 -29.42 -5.92
N LYS A 377 20.85 -29.37 -6.38
CA LYS A 377 21.81 -28.28 -6.15
C LYS A 377 21.40 -26.92 -6.74
N ASN A 378 20.42 -26.91 -7.64
CA ASN A 378 19.90 -25.69 -8.28
C ASN A 378 18.67 -25.09 -7.56
N ILE A 379 18.12 -25.80 -6.58
CA ILE A 379 17.00 -25.36 -5.75
C ILE A 379 17.56 -24.71 -4.49
N TYR A 380 16.99 -23.60 -4.05
CA TYR A 380 17.35 -22.86 -2.84
C TYR A 380 16.17 -22.92 -1.87
N PRO A 381 16.35 -23.36 -0.61
CA PRO A 381 15.24 -23.44 0.32
C PRO A 381 14.71 -22.04 0.65
N LEU A 382 13.39 -21.86 0.51
CA LEU A 382 12.69 -20.77 1.17
C LEU A 382 12.34 -21.24 2.57
N ILE A 383 12.74 -20.48 3.60
CA ILE A 383 12.34 -20.75 4.98
C ILE A 383 11.61 -19.54 5.52
N ARG A 384 10.65 -19.76 6.42
CA ARG A 384 10.06 -18.69 7.22
C ARG A 384 10.52 -18.79 8.66
N SER A 385 10.84 -17.66 9.26
CA SER A 385 11.02 -17.52 10.70
C SER A 385 9.80 -16.80 11.32
N ALA A 386 9.45 -17.21 12.53
CA ALA A 386 8.49 -16.60 13.45
C ALA A 386 8.95 -16.88 14.90
N GLU A 387 8.34 -16.26 15.93
CA GLU A 387 8.84 -16.20 17.33
C GLU A 387 9.47 -17.53 17.84
N ARG A 388 8.80 -18.65 17.59
CA ARG A 388 9.16 -19.99 18.12
C ARG A 388 9.37 -21.08 17.08
N ILE A 389 9.38 -20.72 15.80
CA ILE A 389 9.53 -21.69 14.70
C ILE A 389 10.33 -21.12 13.54
N ILE A 390 11.19 -21.96 12.96
CA ILE A 390 11.74 -21.77 11.61
C ILE A 390 11.31 -22.98 10.80
N TYR A 391 10.66 -22.80 9.64
CA TYR A 391 10.16 -23.91 8.84
C TYR A 391 10.40 -23.69 7.35
N LYS A 392 10.44 -24.77 6.57
CA LYS A 392 10.49 -24.67 5.10
C LYS A 392 9.16 -24.12 4.60
N GLU A 393 9.18 -22.96 3.95
CA GLU A 393 7.96 -22.32 3.46
C GLU A 393 7.46 -23.00 2.19
N ILE A 394 6.17 -23.30 2.15
CA ILE A 394 5.47 -23.65 0.91
C ILE A 394 5.07 -22.34 0.21
N PRO A 395 5.53 -22.06 -1.02
CA PRO A 395 4.99 -20.96 -1.80
C PRO A 395 3.55 -21.30 -2.21
N VAL A 396 2.59 -20.52 -1.70
CA VAL A 396 1.13 -20.74 -1.85
C VAL A 396 0.61 -20.43 -3.27
N ALA A 397 1.51 -20.15 -4.22
CA ALA A 397 1.19 -20.00 -5.62
C ALA A 397 2.38 -20.48 -6.46
N TYR A 398 2.12 -21.36 -7.43
CA TYR A 398 3.10 -21.72 -8.45
C TYR A 398 3.54 -20.45 -9.19
N SER A 399 4.84 -20.20 -9.26
CA SER A 399 5.51 -19.12 -10.01
C SER A 399 5.48 -17.69 -9.44
N ASN A 400 5.34 -17.52 -8.12
CA ASN A 400 5.71 -16.24 -7.50
C ASN A 400 7.20 -15.94 -7.73
N ILE A 401 7.48 -14.78 -8.33
CA ILE A 401 8.83 -14.26 -8.56
C ILE A 401 9.24 -13.40 -7.36
N TYR A 402 10.26 -13.83 -6.65
CA TYR A 402 10.82 -13.13 -5.49
C TYR A 402 12.09 -12.37 -5.86
N TYR A 403 12.17 -11.14 -5.35
CA TYR A 403 13.40 -10.37 -5.18
C TYR A 403 14.03 -10.78 -3.85
N VAL A 404 15.34 -10.99 -3.82
CA VAL A 404 16.06 -11.39 -2.60
C VAL A 404 17.11 -10.36 -2.28
N ASP A 405 16.97 -9.73 -1.13
CA ASP A 405 17.94 -8.78 -0.59
C ASP A 405 19.26 -9.51 -0.31
N ALA A 406 20.38 -8.94 -0.78
CA ALA A 406 21.68 -9.58 -0.78
C ALA A 406 22.36 -9.58 0.59
N GLU A 407 21.99 -8.63 1.46
CA GLU A 407 22.59 -8.46 2.79
C GLU A 407 21.85 -9.28 3.85
N SER A 408 20.51 -9.31 3.77
CA SER A 408 19.62 -9.97 4.74
C SER A 408 19.05 -11.30 4.27
N ARG A 409 19.15 -11.64 2.97
CA ARG A 409 18.49 -12.78 2.32
C ARG A 409 16.96 -12.78 2.43
N LEU A 410 16.34 -11.69 2.88
CA LEU A 410 14.89 -11.55 2.92
C LEU A 410 14.34 -11.62 1.48
N ALA A 411 13.39 -12.53 1.25
CA ALA A 411 12.70 -12.68 -0.02
C ALA A 411 11.42 -11.84 0.00
N SER A 412 11.05 -11.24 -1.13
CA SER A 412 9.79 -10.50 -1.25
C SER A 412 9.29 -10.50 -2.69
N PRO A 413 7.96 -10.60 -2.95
CA PRO A 413 7.39 -10.42 -4.28
C PRO A 413 7.51 -8.97 -4.80
N SER A 414 7.86 -8.02 -3.93
CA SER A 414 8.16 -6.62 -4.27
C SER A 414 9.51 -6.19 -3.70
N TYR A 415 10.26 -5.40 -4.45
CA TYR A 415 11.51 -4.82 -3.96
C TYR A 415 11.25 -3.53 -3.16
N SER A 416 12.16 -3.23 -2.24
CA SER A 416 12.27 -1.95 -1.53
C SER A 416 13.64 -1.31 -1.78
N PHE A 417 14.00 -0.24 -1.06
CA PHE A 417 15.35 0.34 -1.14
C PHE A 417 16.36 -0.58 -0.45
N GLY A 418 17.43 -0.95 -1.16
CA GLY A 418 18.40 -1.92 -0.63
C GLY A 418 19.32 -2.48 -1.72
N THR A 419 20.01 -3.56 -1.37
CA THR A 419 20.94 -4.27 -2.26
C THR A 419 20.34 -5.65 -2.53
N TYR A 420 20.12 -6.03 -3.79
CA TYR A 420 19.48 -7.30 -4.17
C TYR A 420 20.44 -8.12 -5.03
N PHE A 421 20.28 -9.45 -5.09
CA PHE A 421 20.96 -10.19 -6.15
C PHE A 421 20.47 -9.70 -7.52
N ASN A 422 21.34 -9.68 -8.53
CA ASN A 422 20.95 -9.34 -9.90
C ASN A 422 20.02 -10.37 -10.58
N LYS A 423 19.40 -11.26 -9.80
CA LYS A 423 18.59 -12.39 -10.22
C LYS A 423 17.31 -12.44 -9.41
N THR A 424 16.22 -12.81 -10.08
CA THR A 424 14.96 -13.16 -9.43
C THR A 424 14.85 -14.67 -9.23
N PHE A 425 14.11 -15.06 -8.21
CA PHE A 425 13.92 -16.44 -7.80
C PHE A 425 12.45 -16.83 -8.00
N SER A 426 12.17 -17.91 -8.73
CA SER A 426 10.84 -18.49 -8.89
C SER A 426 10.69 -19.67 -7.93
N CYS A 427 9.73 -19.60 -7.01
CA CYS A 427 9.59 -20.59 -5.95
C CYS A 427 8.39 -21.54 -6.19
N THR A 428 8.61 -22.82 -5.93
CA THR A 428 7.64 -23.92 -5.98
C THR A 428 7.67 -24.71 -4.67
N LEU A 429 6.83 -25.74 -4.54
CA LEU A 429 6.78 -26.64 -3.37
C LEU A 429 8.17 -27.21 -2.98
N ASP A 430 9.03 -27.48 -3.97
CA ASP A 430 10.35 -28.06 -3.74
C ASP A 430 11.38 -27.03 -3.23
N GLY A 431 11.20 -25.76 -3.61
CA GLY A 431 12.01 -24.60 -3.23
C GLY A 431 12.12 -23.56 -4.36
N CYS A 432 13.10 -22.67 -4.26
CA CYS A 432 13.30 -21.56 -5.20
C CYS A 432 14.37 -21.85 -6.26
N THR A 433 14.10 -21.52 -7.52
CA THR A 433 15.06 -21.64 -8.63
C THR A 433 15.39 -20.27 -9.21
N ILE A 434 16.62 -20.08 -9.69
CA ILE A 434 17.04 -18.83 -10.35
C ILE A 434 16.34 -18.72 -11.70
N TYR A 435 15.52 -17.69 -11.90
CA TYR A 435 14.64 -17.60 -13.06
C TYR A 435 15.10 -16.59 -14.13
N LYS A 436 15.50 -15.38 -13.73
CA LYS A 436 15.82 -14.29 -14.66
C LYS A 436 16.74 -13.25 -14.03
N ASP A 437 17.56 -12.56 -14.84
CA ASP A 437 18.28 -11.38 -14.38
C ASP A 437 17.31 -10.20 -14.15
N ILE A 438 17.55 -9.42 -13.09
CA ILE A 438 16.83 -8.17 -12.85
C ILE A 438 17.25 -7.14 -13.92
N PRO A 439 16.30 -6.57 -14.69
CA PRO A 439 16.62 -5.61 -15.74
C PRO A 439 17.18 -4.30 -15.16
N LEU A 440 18.33 -3.85 -15.67
CA LEU A 440 18.90 -2.53 -15.35
C LEU A 440 18.15 -1.40 -16.06
N ASN A 441 17.17 -0.79 -15.41
CA ASN A 441 16.60 0.50 -15.81
C ASN A 441 16.22 1.32 -14.56
N SER A 442 15.96 2.61 -14.74
CA SER A 442 15.25 3.40 -13.72
C SER A 442 13.76 3.04 -13.73
N TYR A 443 13.16 2.84 -12.55
CA TYR A 443 11.76 2.43 -12.39
C TYR A 443 11.04 3.32 -11.37
N LEU A 444 9.78 3.66 -11.64
CA LEU A 444 8.85 4.19 -10.65
C LEU A 444 8.12 3.01 -10.00
N ASN A 445 8.29 2.86 -8.68
CA ASN A 445 7.42 1.99 -7.88
C ASN A 445 6.20 2.82 -7.47
N ILE A 446 5.02 2.46 -7.97
CA ILE A 446 3.77 3.18 -7.76
C ILE A 446 2.93 2.51 -6.68
N THR A 447 2.42 3.35 -5.78
CA THR A 447 1.29 3.07 -4.90
C THR A 447 0.10 3.89 -5.37
N PHE A 448 -1.06 3.25 -5.59
CA PHE A 448 -2.31 3.97 -5.81
C PHE A 448 -2.89 4.42 -4.47
N ASP A 449 -3.19 5.71 -4.34
CA ASP A 449 -3.94 6.24 -3.20
C ASP A 449 -5.45 6.16 -3.49
N TYR A 450 -6.07 5.08 -3.01
CA TYR A 450 -7.52 4.85 -3.12
C TYR A 450 -8.38 5.91 -2.42
N GLN A 451 -7.86 6.68 -1.46
CA GLN A 451 -8.65 7.68 -0.75
C GLN A 451 -8.77 8.99 -1.54
N ASN A 452 -7.76 9.29 -2.35
CA ASN A 452 -7.65 10.55 -3.08
C ASN A 452 -7.64 10.36 -4.61
N TYR A 453 -7.82 9.12 -5.08
CA TYR A 453 -7.79 8.73 -6.49
C TYR A 453 -6.60 9.33 -7.24
N TYR A 454 -5.36 9.07 -6.78
CA TYR A 454 -4.14 9.44 -7.52
C TYR A 454 -3.02 8.41 -7.40
N TYR A 455 -2.23 8.27 -8.47
CA TYR A 455 -0.99 7.51 -8.43
C TYR A 455 0.13 8.37 -7.83
N TRP A 456 0.80 7.83 -6.81
CA TRP A 456 2.05 8.38 -6.31
C TRP A 456 3.10 7.29 -6.19
N GLY A 457 4.36 7.68 -6.08
CA GLY A 457 5.42 6.70 -5.98
C GLY A 457 6.76 7.31 -5.65
N TYR A 458 7.76 6.45 -5.62
CA TYR A 458 9.16 6.85 -5.50
C TYR A 458 9.88 6.50 -6.79
N ALA A 459 10.47 7.50 -7.45
CA ALA A 459 11.40 7.23 -8.54
C ALA A 459 12.63 6.50 -7.98
N THR A 460 12.94 5.34 -8.55
CA THR A 460 14.02 4.47 -8.11
C THR A 460 15.01 4.21 -9.25
N THR A 461 16.30 4.15 -8.92
CA THR A 461 17.38 3.84 -9.85
C THR A 461 17.97 2.49 -9.50
N PHE A 462 18.14 1.64 -10.51
CA PHE A 462 18.74 0.32 -10.38
C PHE A 462 20.17 0.37 -10.92
N LYS A 463 21.14 -0.02 -10.12
CA LYS A 463 22.56 0.00 -10.50
C LYS A 463 23.24 -1.30 -10.10
N ASN A 464 23.87 -1.98 -11.07
CA ASN A 464 24.74 -3.11 -10.74
C ASN A 464 26.01 -2.64 -10.04
N ASP A 465 26.41 -3.36 -8.99
CA ASP A 465 27.74 -3.27 -8.40
C ASP A 465 28.73 -4.22 -9.12
N SER A 466 29.96 -4.31 -8.62
CA SER A 466 31.00 -5.19 -9.15
C SER A 466 30.86 -6.67 -8.74
N PHE A 467 29.92 -7.00 -7.87
CA PHE A 467 29.73 -8.34 -7.29
C PHE A 467 28.52 -9.08 -7.89
N GLY A 468 27.73 -8.40 -8.73
CA GLY A 468 26.50 -8.97 -9.30
C GLY A 468 25.28 -8.72 -8.42
N HIS A 469 25.29 -7.66 -7.61
CA HIS A 469 24.11 -7.15 -6.93
C HIS A 469 23.52 -5.95 -7.67
N VAL A 470 22.20 -5.80 -7.59
CA VAL A 470 21.45 -4.61 -7.99
C VAL A 470 21.21 -3.75 -6.75
N ILE A 471 21.79 -2.56 -6.72
CA ILE A 471 21.50 -1.52 -5.74
C ILE A 471 20.26 -0.76 -6.23
N ILE A 472 19.22 -0.70 -5.39
CA ILE A 472 17.99 0.04 -5.63
C ILE A 472 17.97 1.26 -4.71
N SER A 473 18.17 2.44 -5.29
CA SER A 473 18.23 3.73 -4.57
C SER A 473 17.13 4.69 -5.01
N LYS A 474 16.79 5.67 -4.17
CA LYS A 474 15.90 6.78 -4.56
C LYS A 474 16.60 7.68 -5.59
N LYS A 475 15.84 8.14 -6.60
CA LYS A 475 16.28 9.22 -7.50
C LYS A 475 16.03 10.56 -6.79
N ILE A 476 17.11 11.31 -6.55
CA ILE A 476 17.12 12.49 -5.66
C ILE A 476 16.67 13.77 -6.38
N ASP A 477 16.73 13.79 -7.71
CA ASP A 477 16.53 15.02 -8.48
C ASP A 477 15.05 15.40 -8.63
N ASP A 478 14.72 16.60 -8.17
CA ASP A 478 13.46 17.29 -8.46
C ASP A 478 13.35 17.56 -9.97
N ASP A 479 12.37 16.93 -10.62
CA ASP A 479 12.13 17.04 -12.06
C ASP A 479 10.72 16.53 -12.45
N ILE A 480 10.37 16.71 -13.72
CA ILE A 480 9.23 16.03 -14.34
C ILE A 480 9.76 14.80 -15.07
N TYR A 481 9.10 13.67 -14.90
CA TYR A 481 9.47 12.42 -15.57
C TYR A 481 8.27 11.80 -16.29
N ALA A 482 8.55 11.11 -17.40
CA ALA A 482 7.58 10.28 -18.09
C ALA A 482 7.93 8.81 -17.85
N PHE A 483 6.95 8.01 -17.44
CA PHE A 483 7.14 6.56 -17.22
C PHE A 483 6.24 5.78 -18.15
N THR A 484 6.79 4.75 -18.81
CA THR A 484 6.07 3.80 -19.66
C THR A 484 5.69 2.56 -18.86
N PHE A 485 4.43 2.14 -18.95
CA PHE A 485 3.89 0.97 -18.29
C PHE A 485 3.73 -0.18 -19.28
N ASP A 486 4.09 -1.39 -18.87
CA ASP A 486 3.75 -2.58 -19.66
C ASP A 486 2.28 -2.93 -19.40
N VAL A 487 1.39 -2.43 -20.25
CA VAL A 487 -0.05 -2.69 -20.13
C VAL A 487 -0.36 -4.02 -20.78
N ASN A 488 -0.52 -5.05 -19.95
CA ASN A 488 -1.08 -6.32 -20.38
C ASN A 488 -2.61 -6.12 -20.52
N VAL A 489 -3.03 -5.78 -21.74
CA VAL A 489 -4.32 -5.15 -22.11
C VAL A 489 -5.58 -5.84 -21.58
N ASN A 490 -5.50 -7.09 -21.14
CA ASN A 490 -6.66 -7.92 -20.88
C ASN A 490 -7.29 -7.78 -19.47
N ASN A 491 -6.58 -7.21 -18.48
CA ASN A 491 -6.97 -7.39 -17.05
C ASN A 491 -7.23 -6.11 -16.24
N ASN A 492 -7.12 -4.90 -16.80
CA ASN A 492 -7.23 -3.59 -16.09
C ASN A 492 -6.31 -3.34 -14.87
N ASN A 493 -5.64 -4.38 -14.35
CA ASN A 493 -4.62 -4.27 -13.32
C ASN A 493 -3.33 -3.72 -13.96
N TYR A 494 -3.09 -2.42 -13.75
CA TYR A 494 -1.82 -1.79 -14.10
C TYR A 494 -0.67 -2.49 -13.37
N ASN A 495 0.40 -2.81 -14.09
CA ASN A 495 1.65 -3.19 -13.46
C ASN A 495 2.12 -2.05 -12.56
N THR A 496 2.45 -2.35 -11.30
CA THR A 496 2.87 -1.36 -10.27
C THR A 496 4.21 -0.68 -10.56
N TYR A 497 4.85 -1.02 -11.68
CA TYR A 497 6.18 -0.56 -12.07
C TYR A 497 6.14 0.14 -13.44
N GLY A 498 6.47 1.43 -13.45
CA GLY A 498 6.70 2.19 -14.69
C GLY A 498 8.18 2.26 -15.01
N LYS A 499 8.59 1.97 -16.25
CA LYS A 499 9.97 2.22 -16.71
C LYS A 499 10.14 3.70 -17.04
N LEU A 500 11.20 4.35 -16.53
CA LEU A 500 11.51 5.73 -16.89
C LEU A 500 11.88 5.84 -18.37
N ILE A 501 11.34 6.86 -19.05
CA ILE A 501 11.88 7.37 -20.32
C ILE A 501 13.07 8.27 -19.98
N GLU A 502 14.29 7.87 -20.33
CA GLU A 502 15.48 8.67 -20.07
C GLU A 502 15.63 9.77 -21.14
N HIS A 503 16.37 10.85 -20.83
CA HIS A 503 16.48 12.02 -21.71
C HIS A 503 16.90 11.68 -23.16
N GLU A 504 17.75 10.66 -23.35
CA GLU A 504 18.20 10.28 -24.69
C GLU A 504 17.17 9.46 -25.51
N ASP A 505 16.18 8.85 -24.86
CA ASP A 505 15.17 8.03 -25.53
C ASP A 505 14.25 8.89 -26.39
N PHE A 506 13.91 10.10 -25.92
CA PHE A 506 13.07 11.08 -26.62
C PHE A 506 13.48 11.36 -28.07
N MET A 507 14.78 11.24 -28.38
CA MET A 507 15.34 11.54 -29.70
C MET A 507 15.76 10.30 -30.49
N LYS A 508 15.71 9.09 -29.91
CA LYS A 508 16.28 7.87 -30.48
C LYS A 508 15.38 6.63 -30.44
N ASN A 509 14.63 6.42 -29.34
CA ASN A 509 14.17 5.08 -28.94
C ASN A 509 12.65 4.94 -28.69
N LEU A 510 11.86 6.02 -28.81
CA LEU A 510 10.41 5.97 -28.51
C LEU A 510 9.55 5.73 -29.76
N SER A 511 8.76 4.65 -29.72
CA SER A 511 7.65 4.43 -30.64
C SER A 511 6.37 5.07 -30.11
N SER A 512 5.39 5.29 -30.98
CA SER A 512 4.05 5.71 -30.51
C SER A 512 3.35 4.65 -29.64
N LYS A 513 3.79 3.37 -29.63
CA LYS A 513 3.25 2.39 -28.67
C LYS A 513 3.74 2.71 -27.25
N ASP A 514 5.00 3.09 -27.09
CA ASP A 514 5.58 3.37 -25.76
C ASP A 514 4.92 4.62 -25.17
N ILE A 515 4.79 5.67 -25.98
CA ILE A 515 4.10 6.92 -25.60
C ILE A 515 2.62 6.67 -25.26
N ASN A 516 1.92 5.83 -26.04
CA ASN A 516 0.52 5.46 -25.76
C ASN A 516 0.33 4.59 -24.49
N HIS A 517 1.41 4.20 -23.80
CA HIS A 517 1.36 3.57 -22.47
C HIS A 517 2.20 4.36 -21.44
N SER A 518 2.43 5.66 -21.68
CA SER A 518 3.20 6.51 -20.78
C SER A 518 2.33 7.51 -20.01
N MET A 519 2.71 7.83 -18.78
CA MET A 519 2.10 8.87 -17.92
C MET A 519 3.20 9.83 -17.42
N LEU A 520 2.80 11.04 -17.01
CA LEU A 520 3.72 12.06 -16.48
C LEU A 520 3.61 12.16 -14.96
N PHE A 521 4.75 12.39 -14.30
CA PHE A 521 4.84 12.57 -12.87
C PHE A 521 5.72 13.78 -12.54
N ASN A 522 5.23 14.64 -11.64
CA ASN A 522 6.04 15.70 -11.04
C ASN A 522 6.65 15.14 -9.76
N CYS A 523 7.98 15.03 -9.73
CA CYS A 523 8.72 14.42 -8.64
C CYS A 523 9.46 15.48 -7.83
N LYS A 524 9.15 15.54 -6.53
CA LYS A 524 9.72 16.47 -5.55
C LYS A 524 10.11 15.74 -4.27
N ASN A 525 11.33 15.98 -3.78
CA ASN A 525 11.85 15.31 -2.57
C ASN A 525 11.74 13.78 -2.63
N ASN A 526 12.01 13.19 -3.81
CA ASN A 526 11.83 11.77 -4.16
C ASN A 526 10.37 11.26 -4.23
N ILE A 527 9.36 12.09 -3.94
CA ILE A 527 7.94 11.74 -4.06
C ILE A 527 7.44 12.19 -5.43
N CYS A 528 6.97 11.25 -6.23
CA CYS A 528 6.37 11.46 -7.53
C CYS A 528 4.86 11.46 -7.41
N ILE A 529 4.20 12.49 -7.94
CA ILE A 529 2.74 12.58 -8.03
C ILE A 529 2.37 12.71 -9.51
N GLU A 530 1.39 11.93 -9.95
CA GLU A 530 0.86 11.99 -11.32
C GLU A 530 0.43 13.40 -11.70
N THR A 531 0.70 13.80 -12.94
CA THR A 531 0.30 15.09 -13.51
C THR A 531 -0.05 14.94 -14.99
N LYS A 532 -0.76 15.94 -15.53
CA LYS A 532 -1.07 16.04 -16.96
C LYS A 532 -0.13 17.03 -17.64
N GLY A 533 0.01 16.93 -18.96
CA GLY A 533 0.99 17.74 -19.67
C GLY A 533 1.19 17.34 -21.13
N PHE A 534 2.32 17.74 -21.71
CA PHE A 534 2.67 17.45 -23.09
C PHE A 534 4.08 16.86 -23.17
N ILE A 535 4.22 15.84 -24.02
CA ILE A 535 5.46 15.10 -24.24
C ILE A 535 5.88 15.23 -25.71
N LYS A 536 7.06 15.83 -25.96
CA LYS A 536 7.66 15.91 -27.30
C LYS A 536 8.61 14.73 -27.51
N TYR A 537 8.53 14.06 -28.64
CA TYR A 537 9.41 12.93 -28.96
C TYR A 537 9.58 12.77 -30.47
N LYS A 538 10.66 12.09 -30.88
CA LYS A 538 10.90 11.70 -32.26
C LYS A 538 10.27 10.34 -32.56
N ASP A 539 9.17 10.33 -33.31
CA ASP A 539 8.58 9.09 -33.84
C ASP A 539 9.56 8.48 -34.86
N ILE A 540 10.20 7.37 -34.48
CA ILE A 540 11.19 6.65 -35.29
C ILE A 540 10.60 6.21 -36.63
N ASN A 541 9.36 5.71 -36.64
CA ASN A 541 8.73 5.15 -37.82
C ASN A 541 8.41 6.22 -38.87
N LYS A 542 8.14 7.45 -38.43
CA LYS A 542 7.83 8.61 -39.29
C LYS A 542 9.01 9.59 -39.43
N ASN A 543 10.11 9.36 -38.72
CA ASN A 543 11.27 10.25 -38.59
C ASN A 543 10.90 11.73 -38.35
N ARG A 544 9.85 11.99 -37.55
CA ARG A 544 9.34 13.34 -37.25
C ARG A 544 9.20 13.57 -35.75
N ILE A 545 9.36 14.81 -35.32
CA ILE A 545 8.97 15.19 -33.96
C ILE A 545 7.44 15.24 -33.88
N LYS A 546 6.90 14.67 -32.81
CA LYS A 546 5.50 14.76 -32.41
C LYS A 546 5.41 15.40 -31.04
N VAL A 547 4.22 15.89 -30.71
CA VAL A 547 3.81 16.23 -29.35
C VAL A 547 2.55 15.43 -29.05
N ASN A 548 2.52 14.71 -27.95
CA ASN A 548 1.30 14.10 -27.44
C ASN A 548 0.87 14.83 -26.16
N PHE A 549 -0.44 14.97 -25.95
CA PHE A 549 -1.01 15.34 -24.67
C PHE A 549 -1.16 14.09 -23.80
N CYS A 550 -0.77 14.23 -22.53
CA CYS A 550 -0.94 13.26 -21.48
C CYS A 550 -2.03 13.80 -20.57
N GLU A 551 -3.22 13.21 -20.63
CA GLU A 551 -4.30 13.51 -19.71
C GLU A 551 -4.08 12.76 -18.38
N TYR A 552 -4.83 13.11 -17.35
CA TYR A 552 -4.75 12.48 -16.05
C TYR A 552 -5.43 11.10 -16.06
N HIS A 553 -4.92 10.15 -15.27
CA HIS A 553 -5.37 8.76 -15.19
C HIS A 553 -5.35 7.98 -16.51
N THR A 554 -4.75 8.56 -17.54
CA THR A 554 -4.75 8.06 -18.91
C THR A 554 -3.35 8.20 -19.48
N PHE A 555 -3.08 7.42 -20.52
CA PHE A 555 -1.78 7.48 -21.16
C PHE A 555 -1.68 8.66 -22.13
N CYS A 556 -0.45 9.02 -22.53
CA CYS A 556 -0.15 10.06 -23.52
C CYS A 556 -0.60 9.71 -24.95
N ASN A 557 -1.87 9.35 -25.17
CA ASN A 557 -2.38 8.79 -26.42
C ASN A 557 -2.91 9.83 -27.43
N VAL A 558 -3.11 11.09 -27.02
CA VAL A 558 -3.65 12.15 -27.89
C VAL A 558 -2.52 12.89 -28.62
N GLU A 559 -2.29 12.58 -29.90
CA GLU A 559 -1.33 13.33 -30.74
C GLU A 559 -1.86 14.75 -31.03
N VAL A 560 -1.09 15.78 -30.65
CA VAL A 560 -1.47 17.18 -30.88
C VAL A 560 -1.18 17.55 -32.34
N THR A 561 -2.23 17.98 -33.04
CA THR A 561 -2.17 18.31 -34.47
C THR A 561 -2.04 19.80 -34.76
N SER A 562 -2.17 20.67 -33.77
CA SER A 562 -2.04 22.12 -33.96
C SER A 562 -0.60 22.50 -34.34
N THR A 563 -0.47 23.55 -35.16
CA THR A 563 0.80 24.09 -35.66
C THR A 563 1.02 25.56 -35.30
N GLU A 564 0.09 26.14 -34.53
CA GLU A 564 0.08 27.54 -34.12
C GLU A 564 -0.67 27.69 -32.78
N CYS A 565 -0.68 28.89 -32.20
CA CYS A 565 -1.44 29.14 -30.97
C CYS A 565 -2.88 29.54 -31.27
N ASP A 566 -3.70 28.55 -31.67
CA ASP A 566 -5.14 28.69 -31.86
C ASP A 566 -5.95 28.65 -30.55
N LYS A 567 -5.35 28.12 -29.47
CA LYS A 567 -5.92 27.99 -28.12
C LYS A 567 -4.86 28.16 -27.04
N ALA A 568 -5.28 28.43 -25.81
CA ALA A 568 -4.41 28.37 -24.63
C ALA A 568 -4.27 26.94 -24.11
N ASN A 569 -3.19 26.71 -23.34
CA ASN A 569 -2.86 25.46 -22.68
C ASN A 569 -2.67 24.27 -23.63
N ILE A 570 -2.30 24.53 -24.88
CA ILE A 570 -1.82 23.53 -25.84
C ILE A 570 -0.32 23.72 -26.06
N ALA A 571 0.40 22.64 -26.39
CA ALA A 571 1.77 22.73 -26.86
C ALA A 571 1.97 21.96 -28.15
N TYR A 572 2.84 22.48 -29.01
CA TYR A 572 3.15 21.93 -30.33
C TYR A 572 4.62 22.10 -30.68
N TYR A 573 5.09 21.36 -31.67
CA TYR A 573 6.44 21.51 -32.19
C TYR A 573 6.43 22.30 -33.50
N ASN A 574 7.00 23.50 -33.49
CA ASN A 574 7.12 24.32 -34.68
C ASN A 574 8.28 23.80 -35.55
N THR A 575 7.95 23.13 -36.65
CA THR A 575 8.92 22.50 -37.56
C THR A 575 9.74 23.49 -38.37
N HIS A 576 9.30 24.75 -38.51
CA HIS A 576 10.05 25.79 -39.23
C HIS A 576 11.15 26.41 -38.37
N THR A 577 10.89 26.60 -37.07
CA THR A 577 11.87 27.14 -36.12
C THR A 577 12.62 26.06 -35.35
N SER A 578 12.17 24.80 -35.44
CA SER A 578 12.62 23.64 -34.65
C SER A 578 12.44 23.80 -33.14
N LYS A 579 11.39 24.53 -32.72
CA LYS A 579 11.12 24.89 -31.32
C LYS A 579 9.91 24.15 -30.75
N PHE A 580 9.99 23.77 -29.49
CA PHE A 580 8.81 23.32 -28.72
C PHE A 580 8.13 24.56 -28.13
N ILE A 581 6.85 24.73 -28.43
CA ILE A 581 6.08 25.93 -28.11
C ILE A 581 4.89 25.54 -27.22
N LEU A 582 4.73 26.25 -26.11
CA LEU A 582 3.52 26.27 -25.29
C LEU A 582 2.72 27.54 -25.61
N CYS A 583 1.41 27.38 -25.80
CA CYS A 583 0.48 28.48 -25.98
C CYS A 583 -0.20 28.80 -24.65
N VAL A 584 -0.08 30.05 -24.21
CA VAL A 584 -0.69 30.54 -22.97
C VAL A 584 -1.70 31.65 -23.25
N ASN A 585 -2.68 31.84 -22.38
CA ASN A 585 -3.58 33.00 -22.48
C ASN A 585 -2.79 34.31 -22.29
N ASP A 586 -3.11 35.33 -23.09
CA ASP A 586 -2.58 36.68 -22.94
C ASP A 586 -3.18 37.36 -21.69
N GLU A 587 -2.33 38.01 -20.89
CA GLU A 587 -2.73 38.66 -19.63
C GLU A 587 -3.55 39.95 -19.82
N LYS A 588 -3.56 40.53 -21.03
CA LYS A 588 -4.12 41.85 -21.36
C LYS A 588 -5.33 41.77 -22.29
N ILE A 589 -5.45 40.71 -23.08
CA ILE A 589 -6.47 40.56 -24.12
C ILE A 589 -7.14 39.18 -24.00
N LYS A 590 -8.41 39.19 -23.53
CA LYS A 590 -9.24 37.98 -23.39
C LYS A 590 -9.38 37.27 -24.74
N ASN A 591 -9.14 35.96 -24.75
CA ASN A 591 -9.13 35.07 -25.92
C ASN A 591 -7.98 35.32 -26.94
N GLN A 592 -6.95 36.07 -26.58
CA GLN A 592 -5.68 36.08 -27.31
C GLN A 592 -4.69 35.11 -26.66
N TYR A 593 -3.81 34.52 -27.48
CA TYR A 593 -2.84 33.52 -27.03
C TYR A 593 -1.41 33.94 -27.42
N ASN A 594 -0.48 33.77 -26.47
CA ASN A 594 0.94 34.02 -26.69
C ASN A 594 1.69 32.69 -26.81
N SER A 595 2.67 32.64 -27.72
CA SER A 595 3.62 31.53 -27.83
C SER A 595 4.80 31.75 -26.89
N LEU A 596 5.07 30.75 -26.05
CA LEU A 596 6.26 30.65 -25.22
C LEU A 596 7.12 29.50 -25.74
N GLU A 597 8.40 29.77 -25.98
CA GLU A 597 9.38 28.72 -26.27
C GLU A 597 9.73 27.97 -24.99
N ILE A 598 9.73 26.64 -25.06
CA ILE A 598 10.05 25.77 -23.93
C ILE A 598 11.56 25.55 -23.85
N ASN A 599 12.18 26.09 -22.79
CA ASN A 599 13.55 25.80 -22.37
C ASN A 599 13.56 24.79 -21.19
N GLU A 600 14.76 24.35 -20.82
CA GLU A 600 15.04 23.36 -19.76
C GLU A 600 14.80 23.94 -18.34
N LYS A 601 14.21 23.14 -17.43
CA LYS A 601 13.94 23.47 -16.01
C LYS A 601 13.32 24.85 -15.76
N GLU A 602 12.42 25.29 -16.63
CA GLU A 602 11.81 26.61 -16.56
C GLU A 602 10.36 26.53 -16.06
N LEU A 603 9.95 27.56 -15.31
CA LEU A 603 8.58 27.76 -14.87
C LEU A 603 7.85 28.71 -15.82
N TYR A 604 6.60 28.40 -16.09
CA TYR A 604 5.69 29.15 -16.95
C TYR A 604 4.35 29.35 -16.23
N LEU A 605 3.71 30.48 -16.49
CA LEU A 605 2.34 30.73 -16.08
C LEU A 605 1.44 30.69 -17.32
N SER A 606 0.25 30.15 -17.15
CA SER A 606 -0.83 30.35 -18.11
C SER A 606 -2.07 30.82 -17.37
N LEU A 607 -2.59 31.99 -17.75
CA LEU A 607 -3.81 32.56 -17.16
C LEU A 607 -4.97 31.56 -17.37
N LYS A 608 -5.54 31.06 -16.26
CA LYS A 608 -6.66 30.11 -16.24
C LYS A 608 -8.01 30.83 -16.29
N ASN A 609 -8.11 31.98 -15.61
CA ASN A 609 -9.34 32.76 -15.53
C ASN A 609 -9.00 34.26 -15.44
N TYR A 610 -9.43 35.00 -16.46
CA TYR A 610 -9.16 36.44 -16.63
C TYR A 610 -9.85 37.30 -15.54
N ASP A 611 -11.06 36.94 -15.15
CA ASP A 611 -11.88 37.74 -14.25
C ASP A 611 -11.42 37.63 -12.77
N THR A 612 -10.63 36.59 -12.45
CA THR A 612 -10.04 36.33 -11.12
C THR A 612 -8.51 36.44 -11.09
N MET A 613 -7.88 36.69 -12.24
CA MET A 613 -6.41 36.68 -12.42
C MET A 613 -5.73 35.44 -11.82
N LYS A 614 -6.37 34.27 -11.97
CA LYS A 614 -5.82 32.97 -11.58
C LYS A 614 -5.03 32.34 -12.71
N TYR A 615 -3.87 31.78 -12.39
CA TYR A 615 -2.94 31.13 -13.30
C TYR A 615 -2.81 29.64 -12.99
N SER A 616 -2.44 28.85 -13.99
CA SER A 616 -1.87 27.51 -13.79
C SER A 616 -0.35 27.62 -13.84
N LEU A 617 0.34 27.01 -12.88
CA LEU A 617 1.80 26.84 -12.96
C LEU A 617 2.12 25.62 -13.82
N ILE A 618 3.00 25.82 -14.79
CA ILE A 618 3.50 24.79 -15.69
C ILE A 618 5.02 24.78 -15.54
N THR A 619 5.62 23.60 -15.49
CA THR A 619 7.08 23.42 -15.48
C THR A 619 7.52 22.60 -16.70
N SER A 620 8.76 22.77 -17.14
CA SER A 620 9.45 21.83 -18.04
C SER A 620 10.38 20.88 -17.28
N ASP A 621 10.74 19.76 -17.90
CA ASP A 621 11.79 18.85 -17.41
C ASP A 621 13.21 19.39 -17.66
N SER A 622 14.21 18.69 -17.13
CA SER A 622 15.64 18.92 -17.43
C SER A 622 16.01 18.90 -18.91
N GLY A 623 15.26 18.22 -19.78
CA GLY A 623 15.50 18.19 -21.22
C GLY A 623 14.65 19.14 -22.06
N GLY A 624 13.70 19.85 -21.44
CA GLY A 624 12.63 20.56 -22.17
C GLY A 624 11.83 19.67 -23.12
N ASN A 625 11.83 18.35 -22.94
CA ASN A 625 11.07 17.36 -23.71
C ASN A 625 9.64 17.19 -23.19
N ILE A 626 9.44 17.40 -21.90
CA ILE A 626 8.17 17.32 -21.19
C ILE A 626 7.83 18.73 -20.69
N ILE A 627 6.55 19.09 -20.77
CA ILE A 627 5.97 20.11 -19.90
C ILE A 627 4.79 19.50 -19.15
N ALA A 628 4.61 19.86 -17.89
CA ALA A 628 3.48 19.39 -17.10
C ALA A 628 2.96 20.46 -16.14
N TYR A 629 1.72 20.28 -15.71
CA TYR A 629 1.16 21.11 -14.65
C TYR A 629 1.91 20.85 -13.35
N SER A 630 2.30 21.94 -12.69
CA SER A 630 2.99 21.85 -11.42
C SER A 630 2.01 21.64 -10.27
N ASN A 631 2.42 20.85 -9.28
CA ASN A 631 1.75 20.66 -8.00
C ASN A 631 2.47 21.41 -6.86
N GLU A 632 3.45 22.25 -7.20
CA GLU A 632 4.18 23.10 -6.25
C GLU A 632 3.26 24.09 -5.55
N VAL A 633 3.40 24.24 -4.24
CA VAL A 633 2.53 25.08 -3.41
C VAL A 633 3.35 26.04 -2.53
N GLY A 634 2.75 27.16 -2.17
CA GLY A 634 3.39 28.24 -1.42
C GLY A 634 3.89 29.38 -2.31
N VAL A 635 4.81 30.18 -1.79
CA VAL A 635 5.47 31.28 -2.50
C VAL A 635 6.56 30.73 -3.40
N ILE A 636 6.52 31.19 -4.65
CA ILE A 636 7.48 30.89 -5.71
C ILE A 636 7.95 32.23 -6.27
N ASN A 637 9.26 32.51 -6.16
CA ASN A 637 9.87 33.63 -6.86
C ASN A 637 9.93 33.28 -8.36
N PHE A 638 9.21 34.06 -9.16
CA PHE A 638 9.07 33.87 -10.60
C PHE A 638 9.66 35.09 -11.33
N LYS A 639 10.64 34.84 -12.20
CA LYS A 639 11.22 35.77 -13.21
C LYS A 639 11.14 37.27 -12.86
N ASN A 640 12.25 37.84 -12.41
CA ASN A 640 12.40 39.28 -12.08
C ASN A 640 11.57 39.73 -10.87
N ASP A 641 11.70 39.01 -9.75
CA ASP A 641 11.18 39.38 -8.43
C ASP A 641 9.64 39.46 -8.31
N GLU A 642 8.87 38.91 -9.27
CA GLU A 642 7.44 38.67 -9.08
C GLU A 642 7.24 37.44 -8.16
N ASN A 643 6.76 37.67 -6.94
CA ASN A 643 6.32 36.57 -6.08
C ASN A 643 4.94 36.07 -6.52
N ILE A 644 4.82 34.75 -6.61
CA ILE A 644 3.59 34.07 -6.99
C ILE A 644 3.21 33.11 -5.88
N ILE A 645 1.96 33.19 -5.46
CA ILE A 645 1.41 32.33 -4.42
C ILE A 645 0.60 31.24 -5.12
N CYS A 646 1.06 30.00 -4.97
CA CYS A 646 0.44 28.82 -5.56
C CYS A 646 -0.26 27.99 -4.48
N GLU A 647 -1.49 27.58 -4.77
CA GLU A 647 -2.38 26.86 -3.88
C GLU A 647 -2.83 25.54 -4.50
N LYS A 648 -3.00 24.52 -3.66
CA LYS A 648 -3.71 23.31 -4.05
C LYS A 648 -5.21 23.63 -4.18
N ASN A 649 -5.82 23.40 -5.34
CA ASN A 649 -7.25 23.65 -5.52
C ASN A 649 -8.05 22.68 -4.63
N ARG A 650 -8.64 23.20 -3.54
CA ARG A 650 -9.43 22.44 -2.55
C ARG A 650 -10.77 21.95 -3.08
N ASN A 651 -11.31 22.57 -4.12
CA ASN A 651 -12.62 22.27 -4.70
C ASN A 651 -12.53 21.29 -5.88
N SER A 652 -11.31 20.91 -6.26
CA SER A 652 -11.06 19.89 -7.25
C SER A 652 -10.83 18.57 -6.54
N GLU A 653 -11.75 17.61 -6.70
CA GLU A 653 -11.53 16.20 -6.30
C GLU A 653 -10.21 15.67 -6.87
N THR A 654 -9.82 16.18 -8.04
CA THR A 654 -8.49 15.98 -8.62
C THR A 654 -7.49 17.04 -8.13
N LEU A 655 -6.79 16.67 -7.06
CA LEU A 655 -5.83 17.45 -6.25
C LEU A 655 -4.50 17.88 -6.94
N LEU A 656 -4.47 18.07 -8.27
CA LEU A 656 -3.27 17.75 -9.07
C LEU A 656 -2.48 18.93 -9.65
N SER A 657 -3.15 20.05 -9.90
CA SER A 657 -2.51 21.26 -10.44
C SER A 657 -2.69 22.40 -9.49
N SER A 658 -1.60 23.09 -9.16
CA SER A 658 -1.67 24.29 -8.35
C SER A 658 -2.30 25.44 -9.12
N GLU A 659 -3.27 26.10 -8.49
CA GLU A 659 -3.76 27.39 -8.95
C GLU A 659 -2.95 28.48 -8.29
N CYS A 660 -2.45 29.42 -9.09
CA CYS A 660 -1.55 30.45 -8.63
C CYS A 660 -2.12 31.83 -8.86
N ILE A 661 -1.79 32.76 -7.98
CA ILE A 661 -2.09 34.18 -8.11
C ILE A 661 -0.78 34.96 -7.99
N LYS A 662 -0.59 35.97 -8.84
CA LYS A 662 0.49 36.94 -8.64
C LYS A 662 0.21 37.70 -7.34
N GLN A 663 1.24 37.96 -6.53
CA GLN A 663 1.09 38.73 -5.30
C GLN A 663 0.40 40.07 -5.60
N ASN A 664 -0.60 40.40 -4.79
CA ASN A 664 -1.33 41.66 -4.86
C ASN A 664 -1.80 42.07 -3.46
N ASN A 665 -2.44 43.23 -3.36
CA ASN A 665 -2.98 43.83 -2.12
C ASN A 665 -4.14 43.05 -1.44
N SER A 666 -4.18 41.72 -1.55
CA SER A 666 -5.14 40.85 -0.86
C SER A 666 -4.51 39.57 -0.29
N THR A 667 -3.22 39.32 -0.58
CA THR A 667 -2.48 38.12 -0.15
C THR A 667 -1.59 38.39 1.05
N GLU A 668 -2.20 38.76 2.17
CA GLU A 668 -1.51 38.94 3.45
C GLU A 668 -1.30 37.61 4.23
N GLY A 669 -0.23 37.57 5.02
CA GLY A 669 0.03 36.54 6.04
C GLY A 669 1.18 35.61 5.69
N PHE A 670 1.18 34.41 6.27
CA PHE A 670 2.30 33.48 6.13
C PHE A 670 2.06 32.38 5.10
N PHE A 671 3.11 32.06 4.36
CA PHE A 671 3.17 31.04 3.31
C PHE A 671 4.44 30.19 3.48
N LEU A 672 4.51 29.05 2.80
CA LEU A 672 5.76 28.28 2.69
C LEU A 672 6.51 28.71 1.43
N GLU A 673 7.83 28.86 1.49
CA GLU A 673 8.67 28.89 0.30
C GLU A 673 8.81 27.46 -0.25
N ASN A 674 8.37 27.23 -1.49
CA ASN A 674 8.27 25.89 -2.08
C ASN A 674 9.58 25.09 -2.06
N LYS A 675 10.75 25.74 -2.18
CA LYS A 675 12.06 25.08 -2.25
C LYS A 675 12.68 24.74 -0.89
N THR A 676 12.41 25.53 0.14
CA THR A 676 13.10 25.44 1.43
C THR A 676 12.19 24.97 2.57
N TYR A 677 10.87 24.99 2.34
CA TYR A 677 9.83 24.84 3.37
C TYR A 677 10.01 25.81 4.54
N GLN A 678 10.67 26.94 4.31
CA GLN A 678 10.74 28.04 5.27
C GLN A 678 9.48 28.88 5.19
N LEU A 679 9.17 29.55 6.30
CA LEU A 679 8.05 30.46 6.36
C LEU A 679 8.44 31.80 5.72
N VAL A 680 7.55 32.29 4.86
CA VAL A 680 7.60 33.61 4.22
C VAL A 680 6.40 34.40 4.72
N TYR A 681 6.60 35.63 5.15
CA TYR A 681 5.51 36.55 5.45
C TYR A 681 5.31 37.48 4.26
N CYS A 682 4.10 37.57 3.73
CA CYS A 682 3.75 38.53 2.70
C CYS A 682 2.77 39.56 3.26
N ASP A 683 2.98 40.82 2.90
CA ASP A 683 2.01 41.90 3.07
C ASP A 683 1.59 42.46 1.71
N ASP A 684 0.91 43.61 1.73
CA ASP A 684 0.40 44.30 0.54
C ASP A 684 1.49 44.70 -0.47
N ASN A 685 2.77 44.79 -0.06
CA ASN A 685 3.86 45.31 -0.88
C ASN A 685 4.96 44.27 -1.14
N GLU A 686 5.37 43.50 -0.14
CA GLU A 686 6.56 42.64 -0.23
C GLU A 686 6.35 41.27 0.46
N CYS A 687 7.15 40.27 0.08
CA CYS A 687 7.26 39.00 0.80
C CYS A 687 8.65 38.89 1.44
N GLU A 688 8.70 38.92 2.77
CA GLU A 688 9.91 38.74 3.55
C GLU A 688 10.17 37.26 3.87
N SER A 689 11.35 36.76 3.47
CA SER A 689 11.84 35.42 3.81
C SER A 689 12.65 35.39 5.12
N ASN A 690 13.07 34.21 5.57
CA ASN A 690 13.80 33.94 6.83
C ASN A 690 12.96 33.97 8.13
N TYR A 691 11.64 33.76 8.08
CA TYR A 691 10.84 33.55 9.30
C TYR A 691 11.05 32.15 9.86
N SER A 692 12.08 31.98 10.70
CA SER A 692 12.29 30.70 11.40
C SER A 692 11.80 30.76 12.84
N LYS A 693 10.50 30.52 13.01
CA LYS A 693 9.78 30.53 14.30
C LYS A 693 8.96 29.27 14.44
N ASN A 694 8.95 28.67 15.65
CA ASN A 694 8.04 27.57 15.94
C ASN A 694 6.64 28.13 16.25
N GLY A 695 5.59 27.47 15.76
CA GLY A 695 4.21 27.86 16.02
C GLY A 695 3.24 27.33 14.98
N TYR A 696 2.02 27.88 15.00
CA TYR A 696 1.07 27.78 13.89
C TYR A 696 0.95 29.15 13.22
N PHE A 697 0.78 29.14 11.89
CA PHE A 697 0.72 30.34 11.06
C PHE A 697 -0.40 30.20 10.03
N THR A 698 -0.90 31.33 9.53
CA THR A 698 -1.95 31.37 8.49
C THR A 698 -1.83 32.62 7.61
N ASN A 699 -2.61 32.63 6.54
CA ASN A 699 -2.77 33.71 5.55
C ASN A 699 -4.26 34.02 5.29
N THR A 700 -4.55 34.98 4.41
CA THR A 700 -5.91 35.35 4.00
C THR A 700 -6.68 34.23 3.31
N GLN A 701 -5.99 33.31 2.63
CA GLN A 701 -6.56 32.10 2.01
C GLN A 701 -6.87 30.99 3.04
N LYS A 702 -6.56 31.23 4.32
CA LYS A 702 -6.87 30.35 5.43
C LYS A 702 -6.22 28.96 5.29
N PHE A 703 -4.93 28.91 4.99
CA PHE A 703 -4.12 27.70 5.20
C PHE A 703 -3.47 27.73 6.58
N ILE A 704 -3.54 26.63 7.32
CA ILE A 704 -2.78 26.49 8.56
C ILE A 704 -1.42 25.87 8.23
N ILE A 705 -0.35 26.50 8.70
CA ILE A 705 1.03 26.04 8.57
C ILE A 705 1.56 25.76 9.97
N LYS A 706 2.10 24.56 10.21
CA LYS A 706 2.68 24.16 11.49
C LYS A 706 4.20 24.13 11.36
N CYS A 707 4.90 24.99 12.09
CA CYS A 707 6.35 25.03 12.12
C CYS A 707 6.90 24.46 13.44
N PHE A 708 7.85 23.53 13.34
CA PHE A 708 8.53 22.93 14.45
C PHE A 708 10.02 22.69 14.16
N ALA A 709 10.89 23.21 15.02
CA ALA A 709 12.33 22.97 15.02
C ALA A 709 13.04 23.32 13.69
N GLY A 710 12.52 24.32 12.97
CA GLY A 710 13.03 24.81 11.69
C GLY A 710 12.43 24.14 10.44
N ARG A 711 11.49 23.21 10.60
CA ARG A 711 10.69 22.61 9.51
C ARG A 711 9.26 23.13 9.61
N CYS A 712 8.66 23.51 8.47
CA CYS A 712 7.25 23.88 8.40
C CYS A 712 6.51 23.02 7.37
N ASP A 713 5.30 22.59 7.69
CA ASP A 713 4.44 21.80 6.82
C ASP A 713 3.00 22.39 6.86
N TYR A 714 2.25 22.25 5.78
CA TYR A 714 0.80 22.55 5.80
C TYR A 714 0.07 21.55 6.72
N PHE A 715 -0.88 22.05 7.51
CA PHE A 715 -1.59 21.29 8.53
C PHE A 715 -3.09 21.41 8.30
N THR A 716 -3.76 20.28 8.01
CA THR A 716 -5.21 20.22 7.82
C THR A 716 -5.86 19.59 9.03
N ASN A 717 -6.62 20.37 9.79
CA ASN A 717 -7.43 19.88 10.91
C ASN A 717 -8.78 20.60 10.90
N ASN A 718 -9.79 19.95 10.33
CA ASN A 718 -11.15 20.45 10.25
C ASN A 718 -11.96 19.96 11.46
N VAL A 719 -12.39 20.88 12.31
CA VAL A 719 -13.05 20.56 13.59
C VAL A 719 -14.36 21.33 13.73
N ILE A 720 -15.33 20.75 14.44
CA ILE A 720 -16.58 21.43 14.81
C ILE A 720 -16.38 22.27 16.08
N ASN A 721 -15.49 21.82 16.99
CA ASN A 721 -15.17 22.48 18.24
C ASN A 721 -13.74 22.12 18.70
N CYS A 722 -13.28 22.73 19.78
CA CYS A 722 -11.91 22.57 20.29
C CYS A 722 -11.67 21.33 21.17
N THR A 723 -12.63 20.41 21.30
CA THR A 723 -12.48 19.22 22.14
C THR A 723 -11.37 18.33 21.59
N GLY A 724 -10.33 18.09 22.40
CA GLY A 724 -9.15 17.32 21.98
C GLY A 724 -8.10 18.11 21.19
N HIS A 725 -8.40 19.35 20.80
CA HIS A 725 -7.53 20.23 20.00
C HIS A 725 -6.99 21.43 20.79
N ASP A 726 -6.90 21.30 22.11
CA ASP A 726 -6.42 22.34 23.00
C ASP A 726 -4.94 22.67 22.75
N LEU A 727 -4.65 23.95 22.51
CA LEU A 727 -3.41 24.55 22.03
C LEU A 727 -3.09 24.37 20.54
N GLU A 728 -4.08 24.01 19.72
CA GLU A 728 -3.93 23.92 18.26
C GLU A 728 -4.59 25.11 17.53
N MET A 729 -4.05 25.45 16.35
CA MET A 729 -4.79 26.22 15.36
C MET A 729 -5.63 25.24 14.53
N VAL A 730 -6.91 25.56 14.35
CA VAL A 730 -7.90 24.66 13.70
C VAL A 730 -8.70 25.39 12.63
N SER A 731 -9.19 24.63 11.66
CA SER A 731 -10.13 25.08 10.63
C SER A 731 -11.55 24.69 11.07
N LEU A 732 -12.43 25.67 11.21
CA LEU A 732 -13.83 25.45 11.58
C LEU A 732 -14.67 25.09 10.35
N SER A 733 -15.84 24.48 10.55
CA SER A 733 -16.74 24.05 9.47
C SER A 733 -17.29 25.19 8.59
N ASN A 734 -17.20 26.45 9.04
CA ASN A 734 -17.49 27.66 8.25
C ASN A 734 -16.22 28.24 7.57
N GLU A 735 -15.22 27.40 7.37
CA GLU A 735 -13.88 27.72 6.87
C GLU A 735 -13.12 28.77 7.70
N ASN A 736 -13.55 29.16 8.90
CA ASN A 736 -12.81 30.16 9.67
C ASN A 736 -11.71 29.51 10.50
N ILE A 737 -10.51 30.11 10.51
CA ILE A 737 -9.43 29.62 11.36
C ILE A 737 -9.55 30.24 12.74
N ALA A 738 -9.35 29.40 13.75
CA ALA A 738 -9.32 29.79 15.15
C ALA A 738 -8.15 29.13 15.89
N PHE A 739 -7.81 29.70 17.04
CA PHE A 739 -6.95 29.06 18.02
C PHE A 739 -7.81 28.44 19.13
N CYS A 740 -7.51 27.20 19.48
CA CYS A 740 -8.19 26.46 20.53
C CYS A 740 -7.43 26.56 21.85
N TYR A 741 -8.10 27.01 22.92
CA TYR A 741 -7.53 27.11 24.26
C TYR A 741 -8.60 26.80 25.31
N ASN A 742 -8.30 25.92 26.26
CA ASN A 742 -9.22 25.37 27.27
C ASN A 742 -10.57 24.87 26.68
N ASN A 743 -10.51 24.17 25.54
CA ASN A 743 -11.68 23.76 24.75
C ASN A 743 -12.59 24.92 24.24
N THR A 744 -12.13 26.17 24.31
CA THR A 744 -12.83 27.34 23.75
C THR A 744 -12.17 27.85 22.47
N ILE A 745 -13.00 28.34 21.54
CA ILE A 745 -12.61 28.86 20.22
C ILE A 745 -12.25 30.34 20.37
N HIS A 746 -11.02 30.70 19.98
CA HIS A 746 -10.57 32.10 19.89
C HIS A 746 -10.30 32.48 18.44
N ALA A 747 -11.04 33.45 17.92
CA ALA A 747 -10.83 33.97 16.57
C ALA A 747 -9.47 34.69 16.46
N LEU A 748 -8.78 34.51 15.34
CA LEU A 748 -7.58 35.28 15.03
C LEU A 748 -7.99 36.69 14.58
N THR A 749 -7.44 37.72 15.23
CA THR A 749 -7.78 39.13 14.96
C THR A 749 -6.51 39.99 14.94
N ASP A 750 -6.59 41.20 14.38
CA ASP A 750 -5.46 42.17 14.40
C ASP A 750 -4.96 42.46 15.83
N LYS A 751 -5.85 42.36 16.82
CA LYS A 751 -5.50 42.50 18.22
C LYS A 751 -4.68 41.28 18.69
N THR A 752 -3.48 41.55 19.18
CA THR A 752 -2.65 40.52 19.78
C THR A 752 -3.19 40.14 21.16
N HIS A 753 -3.49 38.86 21.33
CA HIS A 753 -3.88 38.26 22.60
C HIS A 753 -2.76 37.34 23.12
N TYR A 754 -2.77 37.09 24.42
CA TYR A 754 -1.79 36.27 25.11
C TYR A 754 -2.49 35.26 26.01
N PHE A 755 -2.07 34.00 25.96
CA PHE A 755 -2.67 32.91 26.73
C PHE A 755 -1.62 32.28 27.64
N ARG A 756 -1.92 32.17 28.94
CA ARG A 756 -1.08 31.48 29.91
C ARG A 756 -1.38 29.99 29.90
N VAL A 757 -0.42 29.20 29.43
CA VAL A 757 -0.50 27.74 29.42
C VAL A 757 0.30 27.21 30.60
N ASN A 758 -0.36 26.47 31.49
CA ASN A 758 0.27 25.72 32.58
C ASN A 758 0.53 24.27 32.15
N ASP A 759 1.25 23.53 32.99
CA ASP A 759 1.51 22.08 32.85
C ASP A 759 2.13 21.69 31.51
N PHE A 760 2.92 22.60 30.93
CA PHE A 760 3.67 22.39 29.69
C PHE A 760 5.06 21.82 30.01
N ASN A 761 5.71 21.20 29.03
CA ASN A 761 7.10 20.78 29.10
C ASN A 761 7.93 21.59 28.11
N VAL A 762 8.68 22.60 28.59
CA VAL A 762 9.37 23.54 27.70
C VAL A 762 10.46 22.89 26.84
N LYS A 763 10.90 21.67 27.18
CA LYS A 763 11.84 20.89 26.35
C LYS A 763 11.22 20.42 25.04
N SER A 764 9.90 20.30 24.94
CA SER A 764 9.25 19.97 23.65
C SER A 764 9.00 21.18 22.77
N THR A 765 8.92 22.41 23.33
CA THR A 765 8.51 23.68 22.67
C THR A 765 7.15 23.66 21.99
N PHE A 766 6.44 24.78 22.03
CA PHE A 766 5.25 24.98 21.20
C PHE A 766 5.62 24.89 19.71
N PRO A 767 4.83 24.26 18.82
CA PRO A 767 3.49 23.70 19.00
C PRO A 767 3.42 22.23 19.48
N ASN A 768 4.53 21.62 19.88
CA ASN A 768 4.56 20.23 20.34
C ASN A 768 4.18 20.12 21.82
N LYS A 769 2.88 20.00 22.10
CA LYS A 769 2.33 19.88 23.46
C LYS A 769 2.77 18.56 24.10
N LYS A 770 3.53 18.64 25.20
CA LYS A 770 3.75 17.55 26.14
C LYS A 770 3.45 18.05 27.55
N GLN A 771 2.84 17.19 28.36
CA GLN A 771 2.58 17.49 29.76
C GLN A 771 3.91 17.65 30.53
N GLY A 772 3.95 18.63 31.41
CA GLY A 772 5.07 18.94 32.29
C GLY A 772 4.59 19.75 33.49
N SER A 773 5.46 20.58 34.05
CA SER A 773 5.17 21.46 35.19
C SER A 773 5.55 22.92 34.92
N ASP A 774 5.90 23.25 33.68
CA ASP A 774 6.33 24.57 33.26
C ASP A 774 5.12 25.42 32.82
N THR A 775 5.21 26.73 33.03
CA THR A 775 4.26 27.70 32.47
C THR A 775 4.87 28.34 31.22
N ILE A 776 4.10 28.51 30.15
CA ILE A 776 4.47 29.31 28.98
C ILE A 776 3.41 30.36 28.65
N LEU A 777 3.80 31.41 27.93
CA LEU A 777 2.88 32.35 27.30
C LEU A 777 2.81 32.07 25.80
N ILE A 778 1.59 31.99 25.25
CA ILE A 778 1.33 31.90 23.81
C ILE A 778 0.80 33.24 23.32
N LYS A 779 1.46 33.85 22.34
CA LYS A 779 1.02 35.03 21.60
C LYS A 779 0.18 34.60 20.41
N VAL A 780 -1.00 35.20 20.27
CA VAL A 780 -1.95 34.98 19.16
C VAL A 780 -2.25 36.31 18.49
N ASN A 781 -2.16 36.35 17.16
CA ASN A 781 -2.61 37.47 16.34
C ASN A 781 -3.25 36.95 15.03
N LYS A 782 -3.68 37.84 14.13
CA LYS A 782 -4.38 37.55 12.86
C LYS A 782 -3.77 36.40 12.05
N TYR A 783 -2.45 36.28 12.04
CA TYR A 783 -1.72 35.35 11.17
C TYR A 783 -0.82 34.34 11.90
N SER A 784 -0.70 34.39 13.23
CA SER A 784 0.22 33.50 13.96
C SER A 784 -0.18 33.20 15.40
N VAL A 785 0.17 32.00 15.84
CA VAL A 785 0.13 31.49 17.21
C VAL A 785 1.55 31.01 17.53
N THR A 786 2.25 31.71 18.42
CA THR A 786 3.67 31.49 18.72
C THR A 786 3.95 31.58 20.21
N GLN A 787 5.02 30.95 20.69
CA GLN A 787 5.45 31.12 22.09
C GLN A 787 6.07 32.51 22.30
N TYR A 788 5.71 33.18 23.39
CA TYR A 788 6.13 34.54 23.71
C TYR A 788 7.25 34.58 24.74
N THR A 789 8.26 35.41 24.45
CA THR A 789 9.40 35.71 25.35
C THR A 789 9.35 37.17 25.79
N THR A 790 9.72 37.44 27.03
CA THR A 790 9.80 38.79 27.59
C THR A 790 11.25 39.28 27.62
N ASN A 791 11.43 40.60 27.76
CA ASN A 791 12.72 41.15 28.21
C ASN A 791 12.80 41.12 29.75
N VAL A 792 13.87 41.69 30.32
CA VAL A 792 14.07 41.86 31.77
C VAL A 792 12.98 42.71 32.46
N ALA A 793 12.23 43.53 31.72
CA ALA A 793 11.16 44.33 32.31
C ALA A 793 9.90 43.47 32.60
N GLY A 794 9.78 42.27 32.01
CA GLY A 794 8.61 41.40 32.14
C GLY A 794 7.34 41.99 31.50
N VAL A 795 6.20 41.32 31.68
CA VAL A 795 4.89 41.79 31.19
C VAL A 795 3.79 41.58 32.22
N CYS A 796 2.88 42.54 32.36
CA CYS A 796 1.72 42.46 33.25
C CYS A 796 0.53 41.87 32.50
N TYR A 797 0.11 40.65 32.86
CA TYR A 797 -0.87 39.88 32.12
C TYR A 797 -2.28 39.99 32.74
N ASN A 798 -3.25 40.55 31.98
CA ASN A 798 -4.64 40.56 32.39
C ASN A 798 -5.37 39.31 31.86
N PRO A 799 -5.75 38.34 32.71
CA PRO A 799 -6.41 37.11 32.29
C PRO A 799 -7.87 37.31 31.83
N LEU A 800 -8.47 38.47 32.08
CA LEU A 800 -9.85 38.77 31.65
C LEU A 800 -9.94 39.27 30.21
N THR A 801 -8.90 39.96 29.73
CA THR A 801 -8.83 40.51 28.36
C THR A 801 -7.81 39.81 27.48
N TYR A 802 -6.99 38.90 28.03
CA TYR A 802 -5.87 38.26 27.34
C TYR A 802 -4.85 39.26 26.78
N GLU A 803 -4.68 40.41 27.43
CA GLU A 803 -3.82 41.51 26.98
C GLU A 803 -2.76 41.87 28.01
N PHE A 804 -1.69 42.52 27.55
CA PHE A 804 -0.72 43.15 28.44
C PHE A 804 -1.15 44.57 28.80
N VAL A 805 -1.12 44.86 30.09
CA VAL A 805 -1.42 46.20 30.62
C VAL A 805 -0.10 46.94 30.81
N ASN A 806 0.04 48.10 30.17
CA ASN A 806 1.26 48.89 30.21
C ASN A 806 1.25 49.81 31.44
N THR A 807 1.76 49.33 32.58
CA THR A 807 1.86 50.13 33.82
C THR A 807 3.15 49.86 34.59
N ASP A 808 3.79 50.93 35.07
CA ASP A 808 4.91 50.87 36.01
C ASP A 808 4.52 50.21 37.35
N ASN A 809 3.22 50.28 37.70
CA ASN A 809 2.60 49.56 38.80
C ASN A 809 1.76 48.39 38.25
N CYS A 810 2.32 47.18 38.33
CA CYS A 810 1.65 45.95 37.91
C CYS A 810 0.60 45.54 38.95
N THR A 811 -0.69 45.78 38.67
CA THR A 811 -1.82 45.29 39.51
C THR A 811 -2.20 43.85 39.21
N TYR A 812 -1.73 43.31 38.08
CA TYR A 812 -1.90 41.93 37.65
C TYR A 812 -0.62 41.11 37.88
N GLU A 813 -0.70 39.80 37.63
CA GLU A 813 0.46 38.93 37.72
C GLU A 813 1.48 39.26 36.61
N LYS A 814 2.75 39.36 37.01
CA LYS A 814 3.85 39.77 36.15
C LYS A 814 4.67 38.57 35.71
N TYR A 815 4.85 38.39 34.40
CA TYR A 815 5.54 37.25 33.82
C TYR A 815 6.91 37.62 33.28
N TYR A 816 7.86 36.71 33.48
CA TYR A 816 9.22 36.77 32.96
C TYR A 816 9.51 35.46 32.19
N CYS A 817 9.64 35.53 30.87
CA CYS A 817 9.85 34.37 29.99
C CYS A 817 11.14 34.58 29.19
N SER A 818 12.28 34.09 29.67
CA SER A 818 13.60 34.45 29.13
C SER A 818 13.90 33.92 27.72
N ASP A 819 13.39 32.74 27.40
CA ASP A 819 13.47 32.10 26.07
C ASP A 819 12.30 31.10 25.90
N ILE A 820 12.25 30.43 24.74
CA ILE A 820 11.23 29.40 24.46
C ILE A 820 11.49 28.04 25.15
N CYS A 821 12.65 27.88 25.79
CA CYS A 821 13.15 26.65 26.39
C CYS A 821 13.06 26.62 27.93
N ASN A 822 12.51 27.67 28.53
CA ASN A 822 12.41 27.87 29.97
C ASN A 822 10.96 28.14 30.37
N SER A 823 10.56 27.67 31.56
CA SER A 823 9.31 28.12 32.17
C SER A 823 9.34 29.65 32.34
N CYS A 824 8.22 30.28 32.01
CA CYS A 824 7.90 31.60 32.51
C CYS A 824 7.80 31.57 34.05
N THR A 825 8.17 32.67 34.70
CA THR A 825 8.15 32.82 36.17
C THR A 825 7.50 34.14 36.59
N ALA A 826 6.94 34.18 37.80
CA ALA A 826 6.34 35.39 38.38
C ALA A 826 7.39 36.41 38.90
N THR A 827 8.63 35.95 39.07
CA THR A 827 9.79 36.75 39.51
C THR A 827 10.90 36.72 38.45
N ILE A 828 11.68 37.80 38.37
CA ILE A 828 12.83 37.87 37.46
C ILE A 828 13.95 36.94 37.96
N ASP A 829 14.50 36.14 37.06
CA ASP A 829 15.70 35.34 37.33
C ASP A 829 16.91 36.08 36.74
N THR A 830 17.65 36.77 37.61
CA THR A 830 18.83 37.55 37.20
C THR A 830 20.00 36.70 36.70
N THR A 831 19.92 35.36 36.80
CA THR A 831 20.92 34.45 36.25
C THR A 831 20.66 34.09 34.78
N LYS A 832 19.47 34.40 34.24
CA LYS A 832 19.07 34.11 32.85
C LYS A 832 19.25 35.31 31.94
N THR A 833 19.69 35.05 30.70
CA THR A 833 19.77 36.06 29.65
C THR A 833 18.41 36.19 28.97
N TYR A 834 17.76 37.35 29.09
CA TYR A 834 16.50 37.65 28.40
C TYR A 834 16.81 38.20 27.00
N LEU A 835 16.75 37.34 25.98
CA LEU A 835 16.99 37.72 24.60
C LEU A 835 15.67 38.09 23.91
N GLN A 836 15.65 39.18 23.13
CA GLN A 836 14.60 39.37 22.12
C GLN A 836 14.86 38.39 20.96
N SER A 837 14.22 37.21 21.01
CA SER A 837 14.56 36.10 20.15
C SER A 837 13.95 36.21 18.74
N ASN A 838 14.80 36.53 17.76
CA ASN A 838 14.61 36.20 16.34
C ASN A 838 15.43 34.97 15.90
N LEU A 839 16.03 34.22 16.84
CA LEU A 839 16.94 33.10 16.56
C LEU A 839 16.32 31.74 16.91
N ILE A 840 16.56 30.76 16.04
CA ILE A 840 16.16 29.37 16.22
C ILE A 840 16.98 28.76 17.37
N PHE A 841 16.30 28.37 18.45
CA PHE A 841 16.89 27.48 19.45
C PHE A 841 16.13 26.16 19.46
N LYS A 842 16.79 25.08 19.03
CA LYS A 842 16.40 23.74 19.47
C LYS A 842 16.72 23.66 20.96
N CYS A 843 15.71 23.53 21.80
CA CYS A 843 15.89 23.35 23.24
C CYS A 843 16.66 22.06 23.49
N SER A 844 17.96 22.19 23.72
CA SER A 844 18.86 21.06 23.67
C SER A 844 18.72 20.21 24.94
N SER A 845 17.94 19.14 24.87
CA SER A 845 18.15 17.97 25.71
C SER A 845 19.50 17.32 25.32
N GLY A 846 20.61 17.86 25.82
CA GLY A 846 21.95 17.27 25.73
C GLY A 846 22.84 17.66 24.54
N ILE A 847 22.32 18.29 23.48
CA ILE A 847 23.11 18.53 22.25
C ILE A 847 24.32 19.46 22.48
N SER A 848 24.30 20.41 23.42
CA SER A 848 25.41 21.37 23.60
C SER A 848 26.72 20.72 24.08
N GLU A 849 26.64 19.57 24.77
CA GLU A 849 27.82 18.75 25.05
C GLU A 849 28.29 17.99 23.81
N TYR A 850 27.36 17.46 23.01
CA TYR A 850 27.70 16.71 21.79
C TYR A 850 28.34 17.60 20.71
N THR A 851 27.89 18.85 20.50
CA THR A 851 28.59 19.78 19.59
C THR A 851 29.93 20.27 20.16
N LYS A 852 30.06 20.46 21.48
CA LYS A 852 31.38 20.71 22.10
C LYS A 852 32.32 19.51 21.93
N LEU A 853 31.81 18.28 22.06
CA LEU A 853 32.57 17.05 21.85
C LEU A 853 32.96 16.85 20.39
N LYS A 854 32.03 17.08 19.45
CA LYS A 854 32.27 17.02 17.99
C LYS A 854 33.29 18.07 17.55
N ASN A 855 33.22 19.30 18.05
CA ASN A 855 34.21 20.34 17.74
C ASN A 855 35.58 20.04 18.36
N LYS A 856 35.65 19.44 19.57
CA LYS A 856 36.90 18.91 20.13
C LYS A 856 37.46 17.77 19.27
N LEU A 857 36.63 16.82 18.85
CA LEU A 857 37.03 15.69 17.99
C LEU A 857 37.53 16.17 16.62
N PHE A 858 36.86 17.14 16.00
CA PHE A 858 37.30 17.74 14.74
C PHE A 858 38.63 18.48 14.91
N LEU A 859 38.81 19.24 16.00
CA LEU A 859 40.08 19.90 16.31
C LEU A 859 41.20 18.87 16.53
N ILE A 860 40.94 17.78 17.25
CA ILE A 860 41.89 16.67 17.43
C ILE A 860 42.23 16.02 16.08
N LEU A 861 41.24 15.77 15.21
CA LEU A 861 41.46 15.20 13.88
C LEU A 861 42.35 16.11 13.02
N VAL A 862 42.06 17.42 12.99
CA VAL A 862 42.87 18.42 12.27
C VAL A 862 44.29 18.48 12.82
N ILE A 863 44.47 18.49 14.13
CA ILE A 863 45.81 18.44 14.77
C ILE A 863 46.55 17.15 14.40
N SER A 864 45.87 16.00 14.39
CA SER A 864 46.46 14.71 13.99
C SER A 864 46.88 14.68 12.52
N ILE A 865 46.08 15.26 11.62
CA ILE A 865 46.42 15.37 10.19
C ILE A 865 47.63 16.30 10.00
N VAL A 866 47.67 17.44 10.70
CA VAL A 866 48.81 18.38 10.65
C VAL A 866 50.08 17.72 11.20
N LEU A 867 49.99 16.98 12.32
CA LEU A 867 51.13 16.22 12.85
C LEU A 867 51.59 15.12 11.88
N PHE A 868 50.67 14.42 11.22
CA PHE A 868 51.02 13.39 10.23
C PHE A 868 51.66 13.95 8.95
N MET A 869 51.37 15.21 8.58
CA MET A 869 52.06 15.90 7.48
C MET A 869 53.41 16.53 7.87
N LEU A 870 53.73 16.57 9.18
CA LEU A 870 55.01 17.09 9.70
C LEU A 870 56.02 15.97 10.03
N PHE A 871 55.60 14.70 9.97
CA PHE A 871 56.43 13.50 10.08
C PHE A 871 56.72 12.91 8.69
#